data_AF-A0A395GYR2-F1
#
_entry.id   AF-A0A395GYR2-F1
#
_cell.length_a   1.000
_cell.length_b   1.000
_cell.length_c   1.000
_cell.angle_alpha   90.00
_cell.angle_beta   90.00
_cell.angle_gamma   90.00
#
_symmetry.space_group_name_H-M   'P 1'
#
loop_
_entity.id
_entity.type
_entity.pdbx_description
1 polymer ?
#
loop_
_entity_poly.entity_id
_entity_poly.type
_entity_poly.pdbx_seq_one_letter_code
_entity_poly.pdbx_strand_id
1 'polypeptide(L)'
;MAGSEAFVSVQNDPMSSNQAEKGSKNKEVGITSHRLMILWSWFLLTVPLTCLTAVFLALVFSYRIGKGDSGYESLWEGLTLDLSGAYYVNMNSSVLLFVTSWSSSLAPMLSGFLITLASFPIARRYLQDIQNGHFERLPTPYQLTLMMKFFDGGTLGATWSWIVYVVSWGKKRQPQTKPLTSAASVALLATLLGALVSAADTWLHLTTKTVTFTRASVVQNEVTDYSFGLTPQCLKGNNSVAAQETTLCSVSMAVTGQFLANATVSLGVLNNVSSFATVYDYTTEDVTIPDDTTDNATGYDYVSQSATYSYLGLPEGTLVNRDWEATTYGARTQCQMISKQCNLTEVTTSLRYNCSSAFAGFIDSTELITGFFTDETMTDDIKDNEVSNYGTGNPFYYALAGVLSTSGGAVPNSTDFVQNESGVYGYVMGCNTTIYDVIYGNANHSLVYLSPTASNTSVSNIFQTSISQTVDWEPAIELEIGAAAYSSTGQGFADQLAAEFNRVIMALGAGALEARPAFAVQQRESLLVSRVPMAPLFTLVAVNFLYVICGLVFAGFAFRAARREVPDIHARFGISGLVADRFENPGSRHNTNSVDEMFEEYAGQPSRRVAIEQGEEGGVYTYKTWETDKGKYTAVDVHES
;
A
#
# COMPACT_ATOMS: atom_id res chain seq x y z
N MET A 1 68.51 4.26 -19.06
CA MET A 1 69.97 4.12 -19.08
C MET A 1 70.50 4.53 -17.72
N ALA A 2 71.36 3.69 -17.17
CA ALA A 2 72.03 3.85 -15.89
C ALA A 2 73.03 5.02 -15.90
N GLY A 3 73.46 5.44 -14.70
CA GLY A 3 74.64 6.28 -14.48
C GLY A 3 74.43 7.14 -13.23
N SER A 4 74.81 6.69 -12.03
CA SER A 4 76.18 6.54 -11.50
C SER A 4 76.71 7.85 -10.90
N GLU A 5 76.74 7.83 -9.56
CA GLU A 5 77.86 8.13 -8.66
C GLU A 5 78.56 9.51 -8.63
N ALA A 6 78.54 10.03 -7.39
CA ALA A 6 79.70 10.42 -6.57
C ALA A 6 80.42 11.75 -6.83
N PHE A 7 80.62 12.53 -5.76
CA PHE A 7 81.89 12.80 -5.06
C PHE A 7 81.66 13.97 -4.04
N VAL A 8 81.96 13.80 -2.73
CA VAL A 8 83.19 14.25 -2.00
C VAL A 8 83.18 15.76 -1.71
N SER A 9 83.56 16.32 -0.55
CA SER A 9 84.01 15.84 0.76
C SER A 9 84.28 17.05 1.68
N VAL A 10 84.76 16.77 2.91
CA VAL A 10 85.71 17.58 3.71
C VAL A 10 85.10 18.76 4.47
N GLN A 11 85.46 19.10 5.72
CA GLN A 11 86.16 18.50 6.86
C GLN A 11 86.15 19.62 7.94
N ASN A 12 86.43 19.25 9.19
CA ASN A 12 86.96 20.07 10.30
C ASN A 12 86.02 20.25 11.51
N ASP A 13 86.30 19.43 12.52
CA ASP A 13 86.29 19.75 13.96
C ASP A 13 87.10 21.03 14.28
N PRO A 14 87.20 21.54 15.54
CA PRO A 14 86.50 21.22 16.81
C PRO A 14 86.03 22.48 17.57
N MET A 15 85.25 22.32 18.65
CA MET A 15 85.53 22.86 20.00
C MET A 15 84.28 22.86 20.88
N SER A 16 84.38 22.13 22.00
CA SER A 16 84.08 22.57 23.37
C SER A 16 82.92 23.56 23.59
N SER A 17 81.87 23.12 24.28
CA SER A 17 81.67 23.56 25.67
C SER A 17 80.40 22.97 26.29
N ASN A 18 80.55 22.62 27.57
CA ASN A 18 79.54 22.65 28.63
C ASN A 18 78.34 21.70 28.52
N GLN A 19 78.53 20.55 29.18
CA GLN A 19 77.48 19.86 29.93
C GLN A 19 76.68 20.87 30.77
N ALA A 20 75.39 20.97 30.45
CA ALA A 20 74.37 21.43 31.38
C ALA A 20 73.44 20.25 31.65
N GLU A 21 73.47 19.75 32.88
CA GLU A 21 72.41 18.94 33.47
C GLU A 21 71.05 19.57 33.14
N LYS A 22 70.26 18.89 32.33
CA LYS A 22 68.85 19.21 32.15
C LYS A 22 68.06 18.05 32.71
N GLY A 23 67.65 18.22 33.97
CA GLY A 23 66.86 17.27 34.73
C GLY A 23 65.73 16.70 33.89
N SER A 24 65.70 15.37 33.83
CA SER A 24 64.60 14.59 33.31
C SER A 24 63.34 14.98 34.09
N LYS A 25 62.52 15.84 33.49
CA LYS A 25 61.15 16.05 33.95
C LYS A 25 60.41 14.76 33.65
N ASN A 26 60.17 13.96 34.69
CA ASN A 26 59.13 12.94 34.72
C ASN A 26 57.82 13.56 34.24
N LYS A 27 57.53 13.42 32.95
CA LYS A 27 56.18 13.58 32.43
C LYS A 27 55.46 12.28 32.74
N GLU A 28 54.60 12.30 33.76
CA GLU A 28 53.55 11.32 33.94
C GLU A 28 52.66 11.30 32.68
N VAL A 29 53.01 10.48 31.69
CA VAL A 29 52.14 10.10 30.58
C VAL A 29 51.71 8.66 30.87
N GLY A 30 50.79 8.49 31.83
CA GLY A 30 50.48 7.16 32.38
C GLY A 30 49.01 6.73 32.38
N ILE A 31 48.06 7.49 31.79
CA ILE A 31 46.61 7.23 32.00
C ILE A 31 45.77 7.34 30.71
N THR A 32 46.33 7.79 29.58
CA THR A 32 45.56 8.12 28.36
C THR A 32 45.17 6.92 27.51
N SER A 33 45.98 5.85 27.45
CA SER A 33 45.77 4.72 26.53
C SER A 33 44.51 3.91 26.82
N HIS A 34 44.29 3.46 28.06
CA HIS A 34 43.14 2.60 28.39
C HIS A 34 41.80 3.34 28.35
N ARG A 35 41.79 4.63 28.71
CA ARG A 35 40.58 5.46 28.55
C ARG A 35 40.20 5.61 27.08
N LEU A 36 41.19 5.75 26.20
CA LEU A 36 40.98 5.79 24.76
C LEU A 36 40.44 4.46 24.24
N MET A 37 40.97 3.31 24.70
CA MET A 37 40.47 1.98 24.32
C MET A 37 39.01 1.74 24.74
N ILE A 38 38.63 2.15 25.96
CA ILE A 38 37.25 2.07 26.45
C ILE A 38 36.34 2.99 25.63
N LEU A 39 36.75 4.23 25.38
CA LEU A 39 36.01 5.19 24.56
C LEU A 39 35.82 4.67 23.13
N TRP A 40 36.87 4.11 22.53
CA TRP A 40 36.84 3.57 21.18
C TRP A 40 35.94 2.35 21.06
N SER A 41 36.04 1.42 22.02
CA SER A 41 35.18 0.22 22.07
C SER A 41 33.71 0.60 22.27
N TRP A 42 33.43 1.60 23.11
CA TRP A 42 32.09 2.14 23.29
C TRP A 42 31.56 2.83 22.03
N PHE A 43 32.39 3.65 21.37
CA PHE A 43 32.04 4.36 20.15
C PHE A 43 31.68 3.39 19.03
N LEU A 44 32.55 2.41 18.75
CA LEU A 44 32.33 1.40 17.71
C LEU A 44 31.09 0.53 17.99
N LEU A 45 30.79 0.28 19.26
CA LEU A 45 29.63 -0.53 19.64
C LEU A 45 28.30 0.25 19.57
N THR A 46 28.28 1.53 19.96
CA THR A 46 27.02 2.28 20.13
C THR A 46 26.67 3.18 18.95
N VAL A 47 27.65 3.86 18.35
CA VAL A 47 27.39 4.89 17.33
C VAL A 47 26.86 4.30 16.02
N PRO A 48 27.41 3.21 15.46
CA PRO A 48 26.89 2.64 14.22
C PRO A 48 25.45 2.15 14.34
N LEU A 49 25.12 1.41 15.41
CA LEU A 49 23.78 0.87 15.64
C LEU A 49 22.74 1.98 15.88
N THR A 50 23.08 3.01 16.66
CA THR A 50 22.19 4.15 16.89
C THR A 50 21.97 4.96 15.62
N CYS A 51 23.03 5.22 14.84
CA CYS A 51 22.94 5.94 13.57
C CYS A 51 22.06 5.20 12.56
N LEU A 52 22.29 3.90 12.35
CA LEU A 52 21.49 3.09 11.43
C LEU A 52 20.01 3.03 11.85
N THR A 53 19.74 2.85 13.14
CA THR A 53 18.37 2.84 13.68
C THR A 53 17.69 4.20 13.50
N ALA A 54 18.41 5.30 13.72
CA ALA A 54 17.89 6.65 13.53
C ALA A 54 17.59 6.96 12.06
N VAL A 55 18.49 6.58 11.14
CA VAL A 55 18.28 6.73 9.68
C VAL A 55 17.07 5.92 9.25
N PHE A 56 16.95 4.67 9.69
CA PHE A 56 15.82 3.82 9.37
C PHE A 56 14.48 4.42 9.84
N LEU A 57 14.40 4.89 11.09
CA LEU A 57 13.20 5.56 11.61
C LEU A 57 12.91 6.86 10.85
N ALA A 58 13.94 7.65 10.53
CA ALA A 58 13.79 8.87 9.75
C ALA A 58 13.20 8.57 8.37
N LEU A 59 13.67 7.53 7.67
CA LEU A 59 13.11 7.12 6.38
C LEU A 59 11.63 6.70 6.51
N VAL A 60 11.30 5.87 7.50
CA VAL A 60 9.92 5.39 7.70
C VAL A 60 8.96 6.54 8.00
N PHE A 61 9.34 7.48 8.88
CA PHE A 61 8.44 8.55 9.31
C PHE A 61 8.42 9.76 8.37
N SER A 62 9.53 10.11 7.71
CA SER A 62 9.56 11.25 6.77
C SER A 62 8.88 10.95 5.44
N TYR A 63 8.97 9.70 4.96
CA TYR A 63 8.33 9.26 3.72
C TYR A 63 7.00 8.53 3.97
N ARG A 64 6.45 8.60 5.20
CA ARG A 64 5.14 8.03 5.50
C ARG A 64 4.07 8.74 4.68
N ILE A 65 3.28 7.97 3.95
CA ILE A 65 2.07 8.47 3.29
C ILE A 65 0.90 8.28 4.25
N GLY A 66 0.20 9.38 4.56
CA GLY A 66 -1.07 9.36 5.26
C GLY A 66 -2.24 9.11 4.30
N LYS A 67 -3.47 9.03 4.84
CA LYS A 67 -4.68 9.06 4.02
C LYS A 67 -4.57 10.21 3.00
N GLY A 68 -4.86 9.92 1.74
CA GLY A 68 -5.16 11.01 0.82
C GLY A 68 -6.36 11.79 1.36
N ASP A 69 -6.39 13.10 1.14
CA ASP A 69 -7.57 13.93 1.44
C ASP A 69 -8.70 13.52 0.46
N SER A 70 -9.29 12.35 0.65
CA SER A 70 -10.57 12.00 0.05
C SER A 70 -11.64 12.59 0.95
N GLY A 71 -11.98 13.86 0.71
CA GLY A 71 -12.96 14.60 1.52
C GLY A 71 -14.39 14.05 1.43
N TYR A 72 -14.64 13.06 0.57
CA TYR A 72 -15.96 12.55 0.23
C TYR A 72 -16.06 11.04 0.52
N GLU A 73 -16.82 10.67 1.55
CA GLU A 73 -17.01 9.26 1.96
C GLU A 73 -17.71 8.43 0.88
N SER A 74 -18.59 9.06 0.10
CA SER A 74 -19.33 8.46 -1.02
C SER A 74 -18.43 7.92 -2.14
N LEU A 75 -17.16 8.35 -2.19
CA LEU A 75 -16.21 7.99 -3.25
C LEU A 75 -15.03 7.14 -2.73
N TRP A 76 -15.20 6.43 -1.61
CA TRP A 76 -14.13 5.60 -1.02
C TRP A 76 -13.91 4.25 -1.70
N GLU A 77 -14.77 3.87 -2.66
CA GLU A 77 -14.74 2.56 -3.28
C GLU A 77 -13.38 2.28 -3.96
N GLY A 78 -12.78 1.15 -3.58
CA GLY A 78 -11.48 0.69 -4.07
C GLY A 78 -10.25 1.48 -3.58
N LEU A 79 -10.37 2.43 -2.65
CA LEU A 79 -9.22 3.13 -2.05
C LEU A 79 -8.54 2.27 -0.99
N THR A 80 -7.21 2.37 -0.88
CA THR A 80 -6.50 1.65 0.19
C THR A 80 -6.66 2.39 1.50
N LEU A 81 -7.60 1.91 2.31
CA LEU A 81 -7.79 2.36 3.68
C LEU A 81 -6.56 1.98 4.52
N ASP A 82 -6.18 2.84 5.46
CA ASP A 82 -5.04 2.58 6.37
C ASP A 82 -5.44 1.46 7.33
N LEU A 83 -5.09 0.20 7.01
CA LEU A 83 -5.35 -0.93 7.88
C LEU A 83 -4.48 -0.80 9.15
N SER A 84 -5.12 -0.83 10.31
CA SER A 84 -4.45 -0.76 11.62
C SER A 84 -3.41 -1.88 11.76
N GLY A 85 -2.13 -1.57 11.56
CA GLY A 85 -1.04 -2.54 11.74
C GLY A 85 0.17 -2.39 10.83
N ALA A 86 0.14 -1.49 9.84
CA ALA A 86 1.30 -1.21 8.99
C ALA A 86 1.46 0.29 8.70
N TYR A 87 2.68 0.70 8.39
CA TYR A 87 2.98 1.99 7.80
C TYR A 87 3.21 1.84 6.31
N TYR A 88 2.68 2.79 5.53
CA TYR A 88 2.90 2.88 4.10
C TYR A 88 3.93 3.98 3.83
N VAL A 89 5.06 3.61 3.23
CA VAL A 89 6.21 4.51 3.01
C VAL A 89 6.43 4.67 1.51
N ASN A 90 6.57 5.91 1.03
CA ASN A 90 6.78 6.26 -0.38
C ASN A 90 8.20 5.92 -0.89
N MET A 91 8.62 4.67 -0.72
CA MET A 91 9.93 4.17 -1.14
C MET A 91 9.80 2.68 -1.49
N ASN A 92 10.75 2.17 -2.28
CA ASN A 92 10.87 0.74 -2.51
C ASN A 92 11.34 0.01 -1.24
N SER A 93 10.78 -1.17 -0.96
CA SER A 93 11.06 -1.95 0.25
C SER A 93 12.53 -2.32 0.35
N SER A 94 13.18 -2.55 -0.80
CA SER A 94 14.61 -2.85 -0.88
C SER A 94 15.49 -1.77 -0.24
N VAL A 95 15.12 -0.48 -0.31
CA VAL A 95 15.92 0.60 0.28
C VAL A 95 15.83 0.57 1.80
N LEU A 96 14.63 0.41 2.35
CA LEU A 96 14.41 0.29 3.79
C LEU A 96 15.12 -0.94 4.35
N LEU A 97 14.94 -2.09 3.68
CA LEU A 97 15.54 -3.36 4.05
C LEU A 97 17.07 -3.37 3.90
N PHE A 98 17.62 -2.63 2.93
CA PHE A 98 19.06 -2.46 2.81
C PHE A 98 19.65 -1.78 4.05
N VAL A 99 19.04 -0.70 4.54
CA VAL A 99 19.52 -0.01 5.75
C VAL A 99 19.47 -0.91 6.98
N THR A 100 18.41 -1.70 7.16
CA THR A 100 18.29 -2.59 8.32
C THR A 100 19.26 -3.77 8.28
N SER A 101 19.58 -4.28 7.08
CA SER A 101 20.54 -5.38 6.90
C SER A 101 21.96 -5.05 7.37
N TRP A 102 22.36 -3.78 7.37
CA TRP A 102 23.63 -3.34 7.96
C TRP A 102 23.62 -3.46 9.48
N SER A 103 22.48 -3.20 10.12
CA SER A 103 22.33 -3.33 11.57
C SER A 103 22.46 -4.79 12.01
N SER A 104 21.83 -5.72 11.29
CA SER A 104 21.90 -7.16 11.60
C SER A 104 23.27 -7.77 11.28
N SER A 105 23.98 -7.23 10.29
CA SER A 105 25.35 -7.65 9.96
C SER A 105 26.37 -7.17 10.99
N LEU A 106 26.22 -5.93 11.50
CA LEU A 106 27.15 -5.37 12.48
C LEU A 106 26.96 -5.95 13.88
N ALA A 107 25.74 -6.24 14.32
CA ALA A 107 25.48 -6.65 15.70
C ALA A 107 26.29 -7.88 16.17
N PRO A 108 26.48 -8.96 15.38
CA PRO A 108 27.38 -10.07 15.74
C PRO A 108 28.86 -9.66 15.76
N MET A 109 29.30 -8.83 14.82
CA MET A 109 30.69 -8.34 14.73
C MET A 109 31.07 -7.48 15.94
N LEU A 110 30.10 -6.78 16.53
CA LEU A 110 30.31 -5.91 17.69
C LEU A 110 30.48 -6.67 19.02
N SER A 111 30.25 -7.99 19.04
CA SER A 111 30.34 -8.81 20.25
C SER A 111 31.73 -8.77 20.91
N GLY A 112 32.81 -8.66 20.11
CA GLY A 112 34.19 -8.55 20.61
C GLY A 112 34.43 -7.27 21.41
N PHE A 113 33.86 -6.14 20.99
CA PHE A 113 33.96 -4.87 21.74
C PHE A 113 33.20 -4.93 23.07
N LEU A 114 32.07 -5.64 23.10
CA LEU A 114 31.29 -5.85 24.32
C LEU A 114 32.09 -6.66 25.36
N ILE A 115 32.75 -7.73 24.92
CA ILE A 115 33.65 -8.51 25.79
C ILE A 115 34.87 -7.68 26.22
N THR A 116 35.43 -6.88 25.31
CA THR A 116 36.54 -5.98 25.64
C THR A 116 36.15 -5.02 26.77
N LEU A 117 34.97 -4.41 26.73
CA LEU A 117 34.47 -3.57 27.83
C LEU A 117 34.25 -4.36 29.13
N ALA A 118 33.76 -5.60 29.05
CA ALA A 118 33.56 -6.46 30.21
C ALA A 118 34.87 -7.02 30.81
N SER A 119 35.96 -7.06 30.04
CA SER A 119 37.25 -7.57 30.52
C SER A 119 37.85 -6.70 31.64
N PHE A 120 37.60 -5.39 31.64
CA PHE A 120 38.05 -4.46 32.69
C PHE A 120 37.48 -4.78 34.08
N PRO A 121 36.14 -4.87 34.28
CA PRO A 121 35.59 -5.27 35.58
C PRO A 121 35.94 -6.71 35.97
N ILE A 122 36.15 -7.61 35.00
CA ILE A 122 36.60 -8.98 35.27
C ILE A 122 38.05 -8.98 35.80
N ALA A 123 38.97 -8.24 35.16
CA ALA A 123 40.36 -8.09 35.61
C ALA A 123 40.45 -7.45 37.00
N ARG A 124 39.59 -6.45 37.28
CA ARG A 124 39.50 -5.87 38.63
C ARG A 124 39.09 -6.91 39.68
N ARG A 125 38.13 -7.77 39.36
CA ARG A 125 37.67 -8.81 40.29
C ARG A 125 38.75 -9.86 40.53
N TYR A 126 39.46 -10.24 39.47
CA TYR A 126 40.63 -11.12 39.56
C TYR A 126 41.70 -10.55 40.50
N LEU A 127 42.05 -9.26 40.36
CA LEU A 127 42.98 -8.59 41.27
C LEU A 127 42.49 -8.56 42.73
N GLN A 128 41.20 -8.30 42.94
CA GLN A 128 40.62 -8.30 44.28
C GLN A 128 40.70 -9.68 44.95
N ASP A 129 40.52 -10.77 44.20
CA ASP A 129 40.64 -12.11 44.75
C ASP A 129 42.09 -12.42 45.16
N ILE A 130 43.09 -11.92 44.40
CA ILE A 130 44.53 -12.00 44.77
C ILE A 130 44.82 -11.18 46.03
N GLN A 131 44.45 -9.90 46.06
CA GLN A 131 44.74 -8.98 47.17
C GLN A 131 44.12 -9.43 48.49
N ASN A 132 42.96 -10.11 48.43
CA ASN A 132 42.27 -10.62 49.60
C ASN A 132 42.69 -12.06 49.98
N GLY A 133 43.68 -12.65 49.31
CA GLY A 133 44.19 -14.00 49.61
C GLY A 133 43.23 -15.15 49.28
N HIS A 134 42.24 -14.94 48.40
CA HIS A 134 41.27 -15.97 48.02
C HIS A 134 41.79 -16.84 46.86
N PHE A 135 42.91 -17.54 47.07
CA PHE A 135 43.57 -18.33 46.02
C PHE A 135 42.69 -19.45 45.44
N GLU A 136 41.77 -20.00 46.23
CA GLU A 136 40.77 -21.00 45.81
C GLU A 136 39.79 -20.51 44.73
N ARG A 137 39.72 -19.19 44.49
CA ARG A 137 38.85 -18.57 43.48
C ARG A 137 39.59 -18.22 42.18
N LEU A 138 40.90 -18.48 42.11
CA LEU A 138 41.70 -18.22 40.94
C LEU A 138 41.48 -19.31 39.87
N PRO A 139 41.48 -18.94 38.58
CA PRO A 139 41.28 -19.87 37.49
C PRO A 139 42.44 -20.88 37.42
N THR A 140 42.11 -22.14 37.14
CA THR A 140 43.11 -23.13 36.75
C THR A 140 43.74 -22.74 35.39
N PRO A 141 44.90 -23.30 35.00
CA PRO A 141 45.53 -22.98 33.72
C PRO A 141 44.57 -23.12 32.52
N TYR A 142 43.77 -24.19 32.48
CA TYR A 142 42.77 -24.38 31.43
C TYR A 142 41.62 -23.37 31.50
N GLN A 143 41.14 -23.01 32.70
CA GLN A 143 40.12 -21.97 32.86
C GLN A 143 40.63 -20.60 32.43
N LEU A 144 41.92 -20.30 32.67
CA LEU A 144 42.59 -19.10 32.18
C LEU A 144 42.66 -19.10 30.65
N THR A 145 43.01 -20.23 30.02
CA THR A 145 42.96 -20.37 28.54
C THR A 145 41.56 -20.07 27.99
N LEU A 146 40.50 -20.57 28.64
CA LEU A 146 39.12 -20.27 28.23
C LEU A 146 38.80 -18.79 28.36
N MET A 147 39.23 -18.12 29.43
CA MET A 147 39.05 -16.68 29.60
C MET A 147 39.77 -15.87 28.51
N MET A 148 41.02 -16.22 28.22
CA MET A 148 41.80 -15.57 27.17
C MET A 148 41.12 -15.72 25.79
N LYS A 149 40.58 -16.90 25.47
CA LYS A 149 39.81 -17.12 24.23
C LYS A 149 38.59 -16.20 24.11
N PHE A 150 37.94 -15.85 25.21
CA PHE A 150 36.84 -14.87 25.18
C PHE A 150 37.35 -13.46 24.91
N PHE A 151 38.46 -13.04 25.55
CA PHE A 151 38.99 -11.69 25.40
C PHE A 151 39.60 -11.41 24.03
N ASP A 152 40.07 -12.43 23.34
CA ASP A 152 40.68 -12.32 21.99
C ASP A 152 39.64 -12.15 20.86
N GLY A 153 38.36 -11.88 21.21
CA GLY A 153 37.29 -11.58 20.24
C GLY A 153 36.62 -12.80 19.59
N GLY A 154 37.12 -14.01 19.82
CA GLY A 154 36.56 -15.27 19.29
C GLY A 154 35.30 -15.76 20.02
N THR A 155 34.26 -14.94 20.11
CA THR A 155 33.08 -15.17 20.98
C THR A 155 32.39 -16.52 20.75
N LEU A 156 32.10 -16.92 19.51
CA LEU A 156 31.43 -18.19 19.19
C LEU A 156 32.31 -19.41 19.49
N GLY A 157 33.56 -19.41 19.02
CA GLY A 157 34.50 -20.52 19.24
C GLY A 157 34.89 -20.69 20.71
N ALA A 158 35.03 -19.58 21.44
CA ALA A 158 35.26 -19.58 22.88
C ALA A 158 34.04 -20.11 23.66
N THR A 159 32.83 -19.69 23.27
CA THR A 159 31.57 -20.18 23.86
C THR A 159 31.42 -21.68 23.64
N TRP A 160 31.70 -22.18 22.43
CA TRP A 160 31.71 -23.61 22.15
C TRP A 160 32.71 -24.37 23.01
N SER A 161 33.96 -23.88 23.10
CA SER A 161 34.99 -24.48 23.96
C SER A 161 34.56 -24.54 25.43
N TRP A 162 33.89 -23.49 25.92
CA TRP A 162 33.35 -23.43 27.26
C TRP A 162 32.17 -24.38 27.48
N ILE A 163 31.25 -24.49 26.51
CA ILE A 163 30.14 -25.48 26.56
C ILE A 163 30.70 -26.90 26.62
N VAL A 164 31.69 -27.22 25.78
CA VAL A 164 32.38 -28.51 25.80
C VAL A 164 33.01 -28.74 27.18
N TYR A 165 33.74 -27.78 27.73
CA TYR A 165 34.29 -27.88 29.09
C TYR A 165 33.23 -28.10 30.18
N VAL A 166 32.05 -27.49 30.04
CA VAL A 166 30.95 -27.66 31.00
C VAL A 166 30.32 -29.05 30.89
N VAL A 167 30.06 -29.51 29.66
CA VAL A 167 29.24 -30.69 29.38
C VAL A 167 30.08 -31.96 29.33
N SER A 168 31.21 -31.96 28.61
CA SER A 168 31.98 -33.19 28.35
C SER A 168 32.95 -33.55 29.47
N TRP A 169 33.36 -32.60 30.32
CA TRP A 169 34.29 -32.87 31.42
C TRP A 169 33.59 -33.27 32.72
N GLY A 170 32.26 -33.14 32.82
CA GLY A 170 31.42 -33.71 33.88
C GLY A 170 32.02 -33.62 35.29
N LYS A 171 32.22 -34.78 35.95
CA LYS A 171 32.82 -34.90 37.29
C LYS A 171 34.34 -34.67 37.35
N LYS A 172 35.03 -34.62 36.20
CA LYS A 172 36.49 -34.38 36.12
C LYS A 172 36.84 -32.88 36.10
N ARG A 173 35.83 -32.02 35.99
CA ARG A 173 36.00 -30.57 35.95
C ARG A 173 36.14 -29.98 37.36
N GLN A 174 37.02 -28.99 37.49
CA GLN A 174 37.13 -28.14 38.67
C GLN A 174 35.96 -27.12 38.75
N PRO A 175 35.54 -26.69 39.96
CA PRO A 175 34.52 -25.66 40.12
C PRO A 175 34.85 -24.41 39.28
N GLN A 176 33.82 -23.81 38.67
CA GLN A 176 34.03 -22.64 37.84
C GLN A 176 34.27 -21.40 38.69
N THR A 177 35.30 -20.65 38.32
CA THR A 177 35.62 -19.38 38.98
C THR A 177 34.70 -18.27 38.50
N LYS A 178 34.43 -17.30 39.38
CA LYS A 178 33.55 -16.17 39.08
C LYS A 178 34.01 -15.32 37.87
N PRO A 179 35.32 -15.11 37.63
CA PRO A 179 35.80 -14.43 36.43
C PRO A 179 35.44 -15.19 35.14
N LEU A 180 35.58 -16.52 35.11
CA LEU A 180 35.24 -17.34 33.96
C LEU A 180 33.72 -17.36 33.68
N THR A 181 32.89 -17.50 34.73
CA THR A 181 31.42 -17.44 34.54
C THR A 181 30.97 -16.07 34.07
N SER A 182 31.59 -14.99 34.56
CA SER A 182 31.32 -13.63 34.08
C SER A 182 31.68 -13.48 32.60
N ALA A 183 32.87 -13.91 32.18
CA ALA A 183 33.29 -13.83 30.77
C ALA A 183 32.34 -14.62 29.85
N ALA A 184 32.01 -15.86 30.22
CA ALA A 184 31.08 -16.69 29.46
C ALA A 184 29.66 -16.09 29.42
N SER A 185 29.18 -15.52 30.52
CA SER A 185 27.85 -14.88 30.57
C SER A 185 27.74 -13.66 29.64
N VAL A 186 28.79 -12.85 29.55
CA VAL A 186 28.84 -11.69 28.65
C VAL A 186 28.93 -12.14 27.20
N ALA A 187 29.73 -13.16 26.90
CA ALA A 187 29.84 -13.71 25.56
C ALA A 187 28.49 -14.31 25.07
N LEU A 188 27.80 -15.04 25.94
CA LEU A 188 26.45 -15.56 25.67
C LEU A 188 25.45 -14.44 25.46
N LEU A 189 25.47 -13.40 26.31
CA LEU A 189 24.61 -12.23 26.16
C LEU A 189 24.87 -11.51 24.84
N ALA A 190 26.12 -11.26 24.47
CA ALA A 190 26.49 -10.61 23.22
C ALA A 190 26.04 -11.42 21.99
N THR A 191 26.22 -12.74 22.05
CA THR A 191 25.77 -13.67 21.00
C THR A 191 24.25 -13.69 20.89
N LEU A 192 23.53 -13.75 22.02
CA LEU A 192 22.08 -13.71 22.07
C LEU A 192 21.53 -12.40 21.51
N LEU A 193 22.11 -11.26 21.89
CA LEU A 193 21.71 -9.95 21.37
C LEU A 193 21.92 -9.86 19.86
N GLY A 194 23.08 -10.32 19.35
CA GLY A 194 23.33 -10.39 17.91
C GLY A 194 22.32 -11.28 17.17
N ALA A 195 21.99 -12.44 17.74
CA ALA A 195 20.99 -13.35 17.19
C ALA A 195 19.58 -12.74 17.19
N LEU A 196 19.21 -12.01 18.25
CA LEU A 196 17.92 -11.32 18.32
C LEU A 196 17.81 -10.19 17.30
N VAL A 197 18.89 -9.41 17.07
CA VAL A 197 18.89 -8.38 16.01
C VAL A 197 18.73 -9.03 14.64
N SER A 198 19.46 -10.11 14.37
CA SER A 198 19.36 -10.86 13.12
C SER A 198 17.97 -11.47 12.91
N ALA A 199 17.35 -12.02 13.96
CA ALA A 199 16.00 -12.55 13.90
C ALA A 199 14.95 -11.47 13.66
N ALA A 200 15.06 -10.32 14.33
CA ALA A 200 14.14 -9.18 14.15
C ALA A 200 14.25 -8.58 12.74
N ASP A 201 15.47 -8.45 12.21
CA ASP A 201 15.71 -8.00 10.84
C ASP A 201 15.14 -9.00 9.82
N THR A 202 15.38 -10.31 10.02
CA THR A 202 14.78 -11.36 9.18
C THR A 202 13.25 -11.28 9.19
N TRP A 203 12.64 -11.06 10.36
CA TRP A 203 11.19 -10.90 10.47
C TRP A 203 10.69 -9.67 9.71
N LEU A 204 11.42 -8.55 9.78
CA LEU A 204 11.11 -7.35 9.00
C LEU A 204 11.24 -7.60 7.49
N HIS A 205 12.30 -8.27 7.04
CA HIS A 205 12.50 -8.67 5.64
C HIS A 205 11.38 -9.55 5.09
N LEU A 206 10.89 -10.52 5.89
CA LEU A 206 9.83 -11.43 5.48
C LEU A 206 8.45 -10.76 5.38
N THR A 207 8.23 -9.69 6.15
CA THR A 207 6.91 -9.09 6.30
C THR A 207 6.75 -7.75 5.60
N THR A 208 7.87 -7.10 5.25
CA THR A 208 7.89 -5.86 4.46
C THR A 208 7.82 -6.19 2.98
N LYS A 209 6.80 -5.65 2.29
CA LYS A 209 6.60 -5.85 0.85
C LYS A 209 6.18 -4.57 0.16
N THR A 210 6.51 -4.44 -1.11
CA THR A 210 6.01 -3.36 -1.96
C THR A 210 4.59 -3.71 -2.41
N VAL A 211 3.64 -2.79 -2.20
CA VAL A 211 2.23 -2.95 -2.57
C VAL A 211 1.77 -1.74 -3.37
N THR A 212 0.79 -1.94 -4.25
CA THR A 212 0.07 -0.85 -4.88
C THR A 212 -0.82 -0.18 -3.85
N PHE A 213 -0.66 1.12 -3.68
CA PHE A 213 -1.42 1.95 -2.76
C PHE A 213 -2.15 3.00 -3.57
N THR A 214 -3.48 2.95 -3.49
CA THR A 214 -4.34 3.86 -4.22
C THR A 214 -4.88 4.90 -3.27
N ARG A 215 -4.56 6.16 -3.54
CA ARG A 215 -5.07 7.32 -2.81
C ARG A 215 -5.90 8.20 -3.72
N ALA A 216 -6.75 9.01 -3.10
CA ALA A 216 -7.47 10.08 -3.76
C ALA A 216 -7.07 11.43 -3.16
N SER A 217 -7.06 12.47 -3.98
CA SER A 217 -6.88 13.87 -3.56
C SER A 217 -8.01 14.72 -4.13
N VAL A 218 -8.58 15.62 -3.31
CA VAL A 218 -9.59 16.57 -3.81
C VAL A 218 -8.99 17.45 -4.89
N VAL A 219 -9.71 17.59 -6.00
CA VAL A 219 -9.37 18.52 -7.08
C VAL A 219 -9.93 19.89 -6.72
N GLN A 220 -9.07 20.80 -6.28
CA GLN A 220 -9.47 22.19 -6.01
C GLN A 220 -9.09 23.08 -7.20
N ASN A 221 -10.03 23.91 -7.66
CA ASN A 221 -9.85 24.98 -8.66
C ASN A 221 -9.88 24.60 -10.15
N GLU A 222 -10.38 23.42 -10.51
CA GLU A 222 -10.72 23.09 -11.91
C GLU A 222 -12.24 23.11 -12.08
N VAL A 223 -12.72 23.80 -13.12
CA VAL A 223 -14.11 23.68 -13.56
C VAL A 223 -14.28 22.27 -14.11
N THR A 224 -15.04 21.45 -13.38
CA THR A 224 -15.22 20.03 -13.65
C THR A 224 -16.64 19.79 -14.11
N ASP A 225 -16.89 20.06 -15.39
CA ASP A 225 -18.22 20.04 -16.00
C ASP A 225 -18.70 18.59 -16.23
N TYR A 226 -18.91 17.84 -15.15
CA TYR A 226 -19.29 16.42 -15.18
C TYR A 226 -20.77 16.17 -14.89
N SER A 227 -21.48 17.19 -14.42
CA SER A 227 -22.92 17.17 -14.23
C SER A 227 -23.65 17.68 -15.47
N PHE A 228 -24.94 17.40 -15.55
CA PHE A 228 -25.85 17.96 -16.55
C PHE A 228 -26.92 18.80 -15.86
N GLY A 229 -27.24 19.95 -16.46
CA GLY A 229 -28.34 20.82 -16.08
C GLY A 229 -29.13 21.29 -17.29
N LEU A 230 -30.32 21.85 -17.07
CA LEU A 230 -31.10 22.43 -18.15
C LEU A 230 -30.41 23.69 -18.71
N THR A 231 -30.50 23.90 -20.02
CA THR A 231 -30.08 25.18 -20.61
C THR A 231 -30.91 26.34 -20.05
N PRO A 232 -30.42 27.59 -20.06
CA PRO A 232 -31.15 28.75 -19.52
C PRO A 232 -32.51 28.99 -20.17
N GLN A 233 -32.73 28.43 -21.35
CA GLN A 233 -33.97 28.57 -22.13
C GLN A 233 -35.05 27.65 -21.56
N CYS A 234 -34.67 26.47 -21.11
CA CYS A 234 -35.51 25.47 -20.49
C CYS A 234 -35.88 25.75 -19.02
N LEU A 235 -35.36 26.85 -18.45
CA LEU A 235 -35.63 27.28 -17.07
C LEU A 235 -36.73 28.35 -16.95
N LYS A 236 -37.23 28.87 -18.08
CA LYS A 236 -38.08 30.09 -18.11
C LYS A 236 -39.57 29.83 -17.91
N GLY A 237 -40.04 28.60 -18.03
CA GLY A 237 -41.47 28.27 -17.95
C GLY A 237 -41.73 26.77 -18.05
N ASN A 238 -43.00 26.41 -18.28
CA ASN A 238 -43.39 25.03 -18.60
C ASN A 238 -42.76 24.65 -19.95
N ASN A 239 -41.99 23.58 -20.05
CA ASN A 239 -41.37 23.19 -21.32
C ASN A 239 -42.32 22.38 -22.24
N SER A 240 -43.62 22.63 -22.16
CA SER A 240 -44.61 22.10 -23.10
C SER A 240 -44.43 22.71 -24.49
N VAL A 241 -44.85 22.01 -25.55
CA VAL A 241 -44.74 22.53 -26.93
C VAL A 241 -45.42 23.90 -27.09
N ALA A 242 -46.63 24.09 -26.55
CA ALA A 242 -47.33 25.40 -26.57
C ALA A 242 -46.55 26.51 -25.87
N ALA A 243 -45.77 26.18 -24.83
CA ALA A 243 -45.01 27.18 -24.10
C ALA A 243 -43.64 27.48 -24.75
N GLN A 244 -43.21 26.66 -25.71
CA GLN A 244 -41.95 26.83 -26.45
C GLN A 244 -42.08 27.71 -27.72
N GLU A 245 -43.24 28.32 -27.99
CA GLU A 245 -43.47 29.21 -29.15
C GLU A 245 -42.49 30.38 -29.24
N THR A 246 -42.01 30.88 -28.09
CA THR A 246 -41.12 32.06 -28.03
C THR A 246 -39.69 31.74 -27.59
N THR A 247 -39.49 30.61 -26.90
CA THR A 247 -38.19 30.18 -26.36
C THR A 247 -38.02 28.69 -26.64
N LEU A 248 -37.12 28.38 -27.56
CA LEU A 248 -36.80 27.00 -27.94
C LEU A 248 -36.01 26.30 -26.83
N CYS A 249 -36.53 25.17 -26.32
CA CYS A 249 -35.88 24.35 -25.30
C CYS A 249 -35.55 22.93 -25.81
N SER A 250 -36.54 22.15 -26.25
CA SER A 250 -36.39 20.76 -26.70
C SER A 250 -36.75 20.56 -28.17
N VAL A 251 -37.87 21.14 -28.62
CA VAL A 251 -38.42 20.96 -29.97
C VAL A 251 -38.86 22.29 -30.55
N SER A 252 -38.55 22.50 -31.83
CA SER A 252 -39.01 23.63 -32.62
C SER A 252 -40.15 23.20 -33.53
N MET A 253 -41.30 23.86 -33.40
CA MET A 253 -42.44 23.71 -34.30
C MET A 253 -42.34 24.74 -35.41
N ALA A 254 -42.09 24.30 -36.65
CA ALA A 254 -42.08 25.17 -37.82
C ALA A 254 -43.24 24.82 -38.76
N VAL A 255 -43.63 25.77 -39.60
CA VAL A 255 -44.73 25.62 -40.58
C VAL A 255 -44.52 24.42 -41.51
N THR A 256 -43.25 24.03 -41.76
CA THR A 256 -42.88 22.96 -42.69
C THR A 256 -42.37 21.69 -42.00
N GLY A 257 -42.36 21.63 -40.65
CA GLY A 257 -41.87 20.44 -39.93
C GLY A 257 -41.55 20.67 -38.45
N GLN A 258 -41.30 19.57 -37.75
CA GLN A 258 -40.94 19.53 -36.33
C GLN A 258 -39.48 19.09 -36.21
N PHE A 259 -38.69 19.77 -35.38
CA PHE A 259 -37.24 19.54 -35.31
C PHE A 259 -36.73 19.60 -33.87
N LEU A 260 -35.78 18.72 -33.53
CA LEU A 260 -35.05 18.80 -32.26
C LEU A 260 -34.25 20.10 -32.17
N ALA A 261 -34.28 20.76 -31.01
CA ALA A 261 -33.58 22.03 -30.77
C ALA A 261 -32.07 21.90 -31.02
N ASN A 262 -31.48 20.76 -30.67
CA ASN A 262 -30.09 20.43 -30.97
C ASN A 262 -29.98 18.97 -31.45
N ALA A 263 -30.42 18.74 -32.69
CA ALA A 263 -30.41 17.42 -33.32
C ALA A 263 -29.02 16.77 -33.32
N THR A 264 -27.94 17.55 -33.47
CA THR A 264 -26.57 17.01 -33.47
C THR A 264 -26.21 16.34 -32.15
N VAL A 265 -26.56 16.95 -31.01
CA VAL A 265 -26.33 16.34 -29.70
C VAL A 265 -27.29 15.17 -29.50
N SER A 266 -28.60 15.39 -29.66
CA SER A 266 -29.61 14.37 -29.39
C SER A 266 -29.41 13.09 -30.21
N LEU A 267 -29.23 13.22 -31.53
CA LEU A 267 -28.98 12.08 -32.42
C LEU A 267 -27.57 11.51 -32.23
N GLY A 268 -26.60 12.33 -31.84
CA GLY A 268 -25.25 11.87 -31.48
C GLY A 268 -25.25 11.01 -30.23
N VAL A 269 -26.05 11.36 -29.22
CA VAL A 269 -26.22 10.59 -27.98
C VAL A 269 -26.97 9.29 -28.30
N LEU A 270 -28.05 9.37 -29.10
CA LEU A 270 -28.84 8.20 -29.51
C LEU A 270 -27.98 7.14 -30.20
N ASN A 271 -27.10 7.58 -31.09
CA ASN A 271 -26.18 6.70 -31.83
C ASN A 271 -24.85 6.43 -31.10
N ASN A 272 -24.70 6.85 -29.84
CA ASN A 272 -23.48 6.68 -29.04
C ASN A 272 -22.18 7.18 -29.71
N VAL A 273 -22.26 8.33 -30.40
CA VAL A 273 -21.12 9.00 -31.05
C VAL A 273 -20.87 10.41 -30.53
N SER A 274 -21.66 10.86 -29.54
CA SER A 274 -21.54 12.19 -28.94
C SER A 274 -20.34 12.28 -28.00
N SER A 275 -19.62 13.41 -28.04
CA SER A 275 -18.60 13.75 -27.05
C SER A 275 -19.17 14.51 -25.84
N PHE A 276 -20.48 14.79 -25.83
CA PHE A 276 -21.14 15.54 -24.76
C PHE A 276 -21.69 14.61 -23.67
N ALA A 277 -22.45 13.60 -24.05
CA ALA A 277 -23.10 12.67 -23.14
C ALA A 277 -23.26 11.30 -23.80
N THR A 278 -23.44 10.28 -22.98
CA THR A 278 -23.92 8.95 -23.41
C THR A 278 -25.00 8.47 -22.44
N VAL A 279 -25.83 7.54 -22.87
CA VAL A 279 -26.87 6.95 -22.03
C VAL A 279 -26.36 5.66 -21.43
N TYR A 280 -26.46 5.55 -20.11
CA TYR A 280 -26.11 4.35 -19.34
C TYR A 280 -27.36 3.76 -18.71
N ASP A 281 -27.38 2.43 -18.63
CA ASP A 281 -28.43 1.70 -17.93
C ASP A 281 -27.93 1.25 -16.54
N TYR A 282 -28.82 1.32 -15.56
CA TYR A 282 -28.60 0.86 -14.20
C TYR A 282 -29.81 0.06 -13.72
N THR A 283 -29.59 -1.22 -13.44
CA THR A 283 -30.62 -2.10 -12.89
C THR A 283 -30.39 -2.25 -11.39
N THR A 284 -31.41 -1.92 -10.59
CA THR A 284 -31.38 -2.16 -9.15
C THR A 284 -31.72 -3.62 -8.87
N GLU A 285 -30.89 -4.30 -8.08
CA GLU A 285 -31.24 -5.62 -7.51
C GLU A 285 -32.24 -5.41 -6.35
N ASP A 286 -33.36 -6.16 -6.38
CA ASP A 286 -34.41 -6.24 -5.35
C ASP A 286 -35.04 -4.91 -4.84
N VAL A 287 -35.95 -4.32 -5.62
CA VAL A 287 -36.96 -3.42 -5.04
C VAL A 287 -38.09 -4.27 -4.45
N THR A 288 -38.21 -4.26 -3.12
CA THR A 288 -39.34 -4.87 -2.41
C THR A 288 -40.53 -3.93 -2.49
N ILE A 289 -41.48 -4.23 -3.38
CA ILE A 289 -42.75 -3.50 -3.48
C ILE A 289 -43.79 -4.26 -2.66
N PRO A 290 -44.54 -3.62 -1.74
CA PRO A 290 -45.68 -4.26 -1.09
C PRO A 290 -46.73 -4.60 -2.14
N ASP A 291 -47.08 -5.88 -2.22
CA ASP A 291 -48.14 -6.37 -3.10
C ASP A 291 -49.51 -5.89 -2.60
N ASP A 292 -50.15 -4.98 -3.35
CA ASP A 292 -51.48 -4.43 -3.05
C ASP A 292 -52.62 -5.34 -3.54
N THR A 293 -52.30 -6.54 -4.04
CA THR A 293 -53.30 -7.45 -4.64
C THR A 293 -53.74 -8.61 -3.76
N THR A 294 -53.18 -8.77 -2.56
CA THR A 294 -53.53 -9.86 -1.64
C THR A 294 -54.38 -9.41 -0.45
N ASP A 295 -55.69 -9.51 -0.60
CA ASP A 295 -56.72 -9.27 0.43
C ASP A 295 -56.76 -10.38 1.52
N ASN A 296 -55.62 -11.03 1.81
CA ASN A 296 -55.51 -12.12 2.76
C ASN A 296 -54.66 -11.69 3.96
N ALA A 297 -55.32 -11.61 5.13
CA ALA A 297 -54.82 -11.15 6.42
C ALA A 297 -53.68 -11.98 7.07
N THR A 298 -52.79 -12.60 6.30
CA THR A 298 -51.64 -13.35 6.81
C THR A 298 -50.42 -13.21 5.91
N GLY A 299 -49.65 -12.13 6.11
CA GLY A 299 -48.28 -11.97 5.57
C GLY A 299 -48.21 -11.12 4.31
N TYR A 300 -47.44 -10.04 4.36
CA TYR A 300 -47.01 -9.29 3.17
C TYR A 300 -46.10 -10.21 2.34
N ASP A 301 -46.56 -10.63 1.17
CA ASP A 301 -45.71 -11.29 0.19
C ASP A 301 -44.95 -10.20 -0.58
N TYR A 302 -43.62 -10.28 -0.59
CA TYR A 302 -42.76 -9.28 -1.22
C TYR A 302 -42.35 -9.80 -2.60
N VAL A 303 -42.83 -9.14 -3.66
CA VAL A 303 -42.34 -9.42 -5.03
C VAL A 303 -41.08 -8.58 -5.26
N SER A 304 -39.95 -9.24 -5.49
CA SER A 304 -38.75 -8.55 -5.96
C SER A 304 -38.91 -8.19 -7.44
N GLN A 305 -39.09 -6.90 -7.73
CA GLN A 305 -38.99 -6.39 -9.11
C GLN A 305 -37.67 -5.66 -9.28
N SER A 306 -36.88 -6.09 -10.27
CA SER A 306 -35.74 -5.33 -10.76
C SER A 306 -36.24 -4.07 -11.48
N ALA A 307 -35.76 -2.89 -11.11
CA ALA A 307 -36.05 -1.65 -11.80
C ALA A 307 -34.84 -1.24 -12.63
N THR A 308 -35.02 -1.05 -13.94
CA THR A 308 -33.99 -0.51 -14.83
C THR A 308 -34.22 0.98 -15.05
N TYR A 309 -33.20 1.78 -14.78
CA TYR A 309 -33.15 3.21 -15.02
C TYR A 309 -32.13 3.48 -16.13
N SER A 310 -32.44 4.36 -17.07
CA SER A 310 -31.45 4.89 -18.00
C SER A 310 -31.14 6.33 -17.64
N TYR A 311 -29.87 6.73 -17.62
CA TYR A 311 -29.45 8.08 -17.23
C TYR A 311 -28.35 8.59 -18.14
N LEU A 312 -28.20 9.92 -18.20
CA LEU A 312 -27.15 10.55 -18.99
C LEU A 312 -25.85 10.64 -18.18
N GLY A 313 -24.75 10.15 -18.74
CA GLY A 313 -23.42 10.24 -18.15
C GLY A 313 -22.40 10.77 -19.14
N LEU A 314 -21.20 11.07 -18.65
CA LEU A 314 -20.07 11.40 -19.50
C LEU A 314 -19.66 10.19 -20.36
N PRO A 315 -19.27 10.38 -21.64
CA PRO A 315 -18.79 9.28 -22.46
C PRO A 315 -17.57 8.56 -21.87
N GLU A 316 -17.47 7.25 -22.09
CA GLU A 316 -16.32 6.46 -21.62
C GLU A 316 -14.99 6.99 -22.17
N GLY A 317 -13.95 6.94 -21.35
CA GLY A 317 -12.61 7.39 -21.73
C GLY A 317 -12.38 8.91 -21.67
N THR A 318 -13.42 9.70 -21.39
CA THR A 318 -13.27 11.16 -21.24
C THR A 318 -12.41 11.54 -20.02
N LEU A 319 -12.51 10.77 -18.94
CA LEU A 319 -11.82 11.03 -17.68
C LEU A 319 -11.03 9.80 -17.22
N VAL A 320 -9.73 9.95 -17.06
CA VAL A 320 -8.83 8.89 -16.55
C VAL A 320 -8.47 9.21 -15.11
N ASN A 321 -8.60 8.24 -14.21
CA ASN A 321 -8.25 8.37 -12.79
C ASN A 321 -8.99 9.52 -12.07
N ARG A 322 -10.20 9.87 -12.49
CA ARG A 322 -11.08 10.80 -11.78
C ARG A 322 -12.24 10.00 -11.19
N ASP A 323 -12.51 10.22 -9.92
CA ASP A 323 -13.77 9.80 -9.31
C ASP A 323 -14.59 11.07 -9.04
N TRP A 324 -15.90 11.01 -9.25
CA TRP A 324 -16.75 12.18 -9.11
C TRP A 324 -18.16 11.84 -8.67
N GLU A 325 -18.82 12.85 -8.13
CA GLU A 325 -20.23 12.88 -7.81
C GLU A 325 -20.91 13.99 -8.62
N ALA A 326 -21.90 13.62 -9.41
CA ALA A 326 -22.54 14.51 -10.36
C ALA A 326 -24.07 14.38 -10.35
N THR A 327 -24.73 15.41 -10.88
CA THR A 327 -26.18 15.39 -11.14
C THR A 327 -26.46 15.18 -12.61
N THR A 328 -27.52 14.46 -12.90
CA THR A 328 -27.99 14.22 -14.27
C THR A 328 -29.49 13.95 -14.28
N TYR A 329 -30.04 13.62 -15.44
CA TYR A 329 -31.42 13.18 -15.62
C TYR A 329 -31.46 11.71 -16.02
N GLY A 330 -32.53 11.04 -15.63
CA GLY A 330 -32.81 9.65 -16.02
C GLY A 330 -34.28 9.41 -16.34
N ALA A 331 -34.57 8.30 -17.01
CA ALA A 331 -35.91 7.79 -17.26
C ALA A 331 -36.07 6.40 -16.66
N ARG A 332 -37.30 6.12 -16.22
CA ARG A 332 -37.81 4.77 -16.02
C ARG A 332 -39.15 4.63 -16.70
N THR A 333 -39.25 3.63 -17.55
CA THR A 333 -40.45 3.26 -18.27
C THR A 333 -40.87 1.88 -17.80
N GLN A 334 -42.17 1.71 -17.59
CA GLN A 334 -42.80 0.43 -17.32
C GLN A 334 -43.85 0.20 -18.39
N CYS A 335 -43.75 -0.92 -19.08
CA CYS A 335 -44.66 -1.29 -20.15
C CYS A 335 -45.39 -2.58 -19.82
N GLN A 336 -46.62 -2.69 -20.31
CA GLN A 336 -47.42 -3.90 -20.21
C GLN A 336 -48.13 -4.17 -21.52
N MET A 337 -48.33 -5.45 -21.82
CA MET A 337 -49.14 -5.87 -22.95
C MET A 337 -50.62 -5.62 -22.61
N ILE A 338 -51.30 -4.83 -23.44
CA ILE A 338 -52.71 -4.44 -23.24
C ILE A 338 -53.61 -4.83 -24.40
N SER A 339 -53.12 -5.62 -25.37
CA SER A 339 -53.88 -6.07 -26.54
C SER A 339 -55.27 -6.60 -26.21
N LYS A 340 -55.41 -7.39 -25.13
CA LYS A 340 -56.72 -7.87 -24.66
C LYS A 340 -57.64 -6.77 -24.15
N GLN A 341 -57.09 -5.84 -23.37
CA GLN A 341 -57.84 -4.70 -22.85
C GLN A 341 -58.35 -3.82 -23.99
N CYS A 342 -57.54 -3.70 -25.04
CA CYS A 342 -57.85 -3.01 -26.28
C CYS A 342 -58.70 -3.82 -27.28
N ASN A 343 -59.21 -4.99 -26.90
CA ASN A 343 -60.02 -5.85 -27.79
C ASN A 343 -59.38 -6.05 -29.19
N LEU A 344 -58.07 -6.32 -29.21
CA LEU A 344 -57.32 -6.54 -30.45
C LEU A 344 -57.89 -7.78 -31.16
N THR A 345 -58.44 -7.57 -32.36
CA THR A 345 -59.14 -8.61 -33.13
C THR A 345 -58.72 -8.60 -34.58
N GLU A 346 -58.67 -9.78 -35.17
CA GLU A 346 -58.39 -9.96 -36.59
C GLU A 346 -59.59 -9.52 -37.45
N VAL A 347 -59.30 -8.72 -38.47
CA VAL A 347 -60.24 -8.30 -39.51
C VAL A 347 -59.57 -8.48 -40.87
N THR A 348 -59.68 -9.68 -41.43
CA THR A 348 -59.05 -10.08 -42.71
C THR A 348 -57.53 -9.87 -42.68
N THR A 349 -56.99 -8.96 -43.49
CA THR A 349 -55.56 -8.62 -43.54
C THR A 349 -55.15 -7.55 -42.53
N SER A 350 -56.08 -6.98 -41.77
CA SER A 350 -55.82 -5.91 -40.78
C SER A 350 -56.17 -6.36 -39.36
N LEU A 351 -55.62 -5.68 -38.35
CA LEU A 351 -55.96 -5.93 -36.94
C LEU A 351 -56.64 -4.71 -36.35
N ARG A 352 -57.85 -4.88 -35.83
CA ARG A 352 -58.61 -3.78 -35.21
C ARG A 352 -58.36 -3.75 -33.72
N TYR A 353 -58.04 -2.58 -33.18
CA TYR A 353 -57.91 -2.34 -31.74
C TYR A 353 -58.80 -1.17 -31.31
N ASN A 354 -59.26 -1.21 -30.06
CA ASN A 354 -60.07 -0.19 -29.43
C ASN A 354 -59.74 -0.15 -27.92
N CYS A 355 -58.75 0.66 -27.56
CA CYS A 355 -58.35 0.86 -26.17
C CYS A 355 -59.21 1.96 -25.50
N SER A 356 -59.43 3.07 -26.19
CA SER A 356 -60.24 4.20 -25.74
C SER A 356 -60.81 4.95 -26.95
N SER A 357 -61.63 5.99 -26.70
CA SER A 357 -62.09 6.89 -27.77
C SER A 357 -60.96 7.67 -28.44
N ALA A 358 -59.84 7.88 -27.74
CA ALA A 358 -58.67 8.59 -28.25
C ALA A 358 -57.62 7.65 -28.86
N PHE A 359 -57.67 6.35 -28.56
CA PHE A 359 -56.73 5.36 -29.09
C PHE A 359 -57.45 4.10 -29.58
N ALA A 360 -58.00 4.19 -30.79
CA ALA A 360 -58.65 3.11 -31.50
C ALA A 360 -58.38 3.22 -33.01
N GLY A 361 -58.25 2.08 -33.70
CA GLY A 361 -57.90 2.07 -35.11
C GLY A 361 -57.70 0.69 -35.70
N PHE A 362 -57.01 0.67 -36.85
CA PHE A 362 -56.60 -0.54 -37.55
C PHE A 362 -55.07 -0.53 -37.69
N ILE A 363 -54.45 -1.69 -37.47
CA ILE A 363 -53.06 -1.97 -37.81
C ILE A 363 -53.09 -2.64 -39.18
N ASP A 364 -52.80 -1.88 -40.23
CA ASP A 364 -52.85 -2.29 -41.63
C ASP A 364 -51.50 -2.18 -42.35
N SER A 365 -50.49 -1.58 -41.71
CA SER A 365 -49.13 -1.41 -42.21
C SER A 365 -48.08 -1.90 -41.20
N THR A 366 -46.80 -1.78 -41.56
CA THR A 366 -45.67 -2.04 -40.65
C THR A 366 -45.30 -0.82 -39.80
N GLU A 367 -45.93 0.32 -40.03
CA GLU A 367 -45.65 1.56 -39.29
C GLU A 367 -46.14 1.46 -37.85
N LEU A 368 -45.37 2.04 -36.93
CA LEU A 368 -45.73 2.08 -35.52
C LEU A 368 -46.83 3.11 -35.28
N ILE A 369 -47.94 2.67 -34.67
CA ILE A 369 -49.02 3.56 -34.26
C ILE A 369 -48.77 3.96 -32.80
N THR A 370 -48.56 5.26 -32.58
CA THR A 370 -48.15 5.79 -31.28
C THR A 370 -49.12 6.86 -30.77
N GLY A 371 -49.53 6.73 -29.51
CA GLY A 371 -50.34 7.71 -28.81
C GLY A 371 -49.68 8.14 -27.50
N PHE A 372 -49.87 9.38 -27.08
CA PHE A 372 -49.35 9.90 -25.83
C PHE A 372 -50.50 10.50 -25.01
N PHE A 373 -50.54 10.21 -23.71
CA PHE A 373 -51.71 10.46 -22.86
C PHE A 373 -51.32 11.06 -21.51
N THR A 374 -52.29 11.73 -20.88
CA THR A 374 -52.20 12.27 -19.52
C THR A 374 -52.45 11.23 -18.43
N ASP A 375 -53.09 10.12 -18.79
CA ASP A 375 -53.63 9.13 -17.88
C ASP A 375 -53.51 7.71 -18.47
N GLU A 376 -53.50 6.72 -17.59
CA GLU A 376 -53.43 5.31 -17.97
C GLU A 376 -54.65 4.85 -18.80
N THR A 377 -55.81 5.49 -18.60
CA THR A 377 -57.04 5.17 -19.33
C THR A 377 -57.10 5.75 -20.75
N MET A 378 -56.04 6.43 -21.20
CA MET A 378 -55.91 6.96 -22.56
C MET A 378 -57.11 7.84 -22.95
N THR A 379 -57.59 8.69 -22.03
CA THR A 379 -58.84 9.44 -22.26
C THR A 379 -58.67 10.56 -23.27
N ASP A 380 -57.52 11.25 -23.24
CA ASP A 380 -57.19 12.37 -24.12
C ASP A 380 -55.80 12.15 -24.77
N ASP A 381 -55.75 12.04 -26.10
CA ASP A 381 -54.48 12.05 -26.86
C ASP A 381 -53.97 13.49 -27.02
N ILE A 382 -52.71 13.72 -26.67
CA ILE A 382 -52.04 15.01 -26.78
C ILE A 382 -51.93 15.47 -28.24
N LYS A 383 -51.84 14.55 -29.21
CA LYS A 383 -51.64 14.88 -30.63
C LYS A 383 -52.88 15.50 -31.28
N ASP A 384 -54.09 15.15 -30.82
CA ASP A 384 -55.36 15.53 -31.47
C ASP A 384 -56.02 16.79 -30.89
N ASN A 385 -55.58 17.28 -29.73
CA ASN A 385 -56.16 18.44 -29.07
C ASN A 385 -55.35 19.72 -29.33
N GLU A 386 -55.68 20.46 -30.39
CA GLU A 386 -55.07 21.77 -30.74
C GLU A 386 -55.21 22.87 -29.66
N VAL A 387 -56.01 22.64 -28.60
CA VAL A 387 -56.44 23.69 -27.65
C VAL A 387 -55.87 23.51 -26.22
N SER A 388 -55.20 22.40 -25.89
CA SER A 388 -54.80 22.10 -24.50
C SER A 388 -53.32 21.74 -24.35
N ASN A 389 -52.55 22.70 -23.83
CA ASN A 389 -51.31 22.58 -23.03
C ASN A 389 -50.48 21.29 -23.22
N TYR A 390 -49.60 21.28 -24.24
CA TYR A 390 -48.72 20.18 -24.69
C TYR A 390 -47.67 19.67 -23.67
N GLY A 391 -48.10 19.15 -22.52
CA GLY A 391 -47.24 18.50 -21.55
C GLY A 391 -48.04 17.70 -20.53
N THR A 392 -47.59 16.49 -20.21
CA THR A 392 -48.44 15.45 -19.59
C THR A 392 -48.09 15.04 -18.17
N GLY A 393 -47.40 15.91 -17.43
CA GLY A 393 -47.08 15.60 -16.05
C GLY A 393 -45.81 14.73 -15.95
N ASN A 394 -45.58 14.22 -14.74
CA ASN A 394 -44.55 13.22 -14.48
C ASN A 394 -45.11 12.25 -13.43
N PRO A 395 -45.44 11.00 -13.76
CA PRO A 395 -45.21 10.32 -15.05
C PRO A 395 -46.08 10.84 -16.21
N PHE A 396 -45.71 10.48 -17.43
CA PHE A 396 -46.58 10.55 -18.62
C PHE A 396 -46.81 9.15 -19.19
N TYR A 397 -47.86 8.99 -20.01
CA TYR A 397 -48.27 7.69 -20.55
C TYR A 397 -48.10 7.67 -22.08
N TYR A 398 -47.68 6.53 -22.62
CA TYR A 398 -47.66 6.30 -24.07
C TYR A 398 -48.20 4.92 -24.40
N ALA A 399 -48.82 4.80 -25.57
CA ALA A 399 -49.24 3.52 -26.13
C ALA A 399 -48.59 3.31 -27.47
N LEU A 400 -48.28 2.05 -27.76
CA LEU A 400 -47.69 1.61 -29.01
C LEU A 400 -48.49 0.42 -29.54
N ALA A 401 -48.94 0.52 -30.79
CA ALA A 401 -49.53 -0.58 -31.53
C ALA A 401 -48.70 -0.83 -32.79
N GLY A 402 -48.45 -2.10 -33.10
CA GLY A 402 -47.60 -2.45 -34.23
C GLY A 402 -47.73 -3.92 -34.62
N VAL A 403 -46.98 -4.30 -35.64
CA VAL A 403 -46.88 -5.70 -36.10
C VAL A 403 -45.49 -6.26 -35.83
N LEU A 404 -45.47 -7.55 -35.54
CA LEU A 404 -44.29 -8.37 -35.40
C LEU A 404 -44.27 -9.39 -36.55
N SER A 405 -43.26 -9.29 -37.40
CA SER A 405 -42.98 -10.26 -38.45
C SER A 405 -41.91 -11.23 -37.97
N THR A 406 -42.26 -12.50 -37.78
CA THR A 406 -41.34 -13.47 -37.19
C THR A 406 -40.33 -14.05 -38.17
N SER A 407 -40.47 -13.84 -39.49
CA SER A 407 -39.58 -14.39 -40.54
C SER A 407 -39.19 -15.88 -40.34
N GLY A 408 -40.09 -16.69 -39.78
CA GLY A 408 -39.88 -18.11 -39.46
C GLY A 408 -39.48 -18.42 -37.99
N GLY A 409 -39.33 -17.41 -37.14
CA GLY A 409 -39.14 -17.52 -35.70
C GLY A 409 -40.44 -17.70 -34.90
N ALA A 410 -40.31 -17.85 -33.58
CA ALA A 410 -41.44 -17.96 -32.65
C ALA A 410 -41.82 -16.58 -32.09
N VAL A 411 -43.10 -16.40 -31.79
CA VAL A 411 -43.63 -15.24 -31.04
C VAL A 411 -43.45 -15.50 -29.54
N PRO A 412 -43.23 -14.46 -28.70
CA PRO A 412 -43.22 -14.64 -27.26
C PRO A 412 -44.48 -15.33 -26.76
N ASN A 413 -44.35 -16.17 -25.72
CA ASN A 413 -45.50 -16.92 -25.20
C ASN A 413 -46.46 -15.99 -24.45
N SER A 414 -47.38 -15.38 -25.20
CA SER A 414 -48.49 -14.59 -24.68
C SER A 414 -49.67 -14.62 -25.65
N THR A 415 -50.86 -14.60 -25.06
CA THR A 415 -52.14 -14.41 -25.75
C THR A 415 -52.40 -12.97 -26.21
N ASP A 416 -51.50 -12.03 -25.90
CA ASP A 416 -51.60 -10.63 -26.33
C ASP A 416 -51.11 -10.39 -27.76
N PHE A 417 -50.53 -11.41 -28.40
CA PHE A 417 -50.17 -11.36 -29.81
C PHE A 417 -51.29 -12.00 -30.65
N VAL A 418 -51.87 -11.22 -31.58
CA VAL A 418 -52.98 -11.67 -32.43
C VAL A 418 -52.51 -11.76 -33.87
N GLN A 419 -52.65 -12.94 -34.47
CA GLN A 419 -52.26 -13.17 -35.86
C GLN A 419 -53.37 -12.73 -36.82
N ASN A 420 -53.01 -12.15 -37.97
CA ASN A 420 -53.94 -11.90 -39.08
C ASN A 420 -53.84 -12.96 -40.19
N GLU A 421 -54.73 -12.89 -41.20
CA GLU A 421 -54.76 -13.84 -42.33
C GLU A 421 -53.48 -13.79 -43.18
N SER A 422 -52.69 -12.71 -43.08
CA SER A 422 -51.39 -12.56 -43.75
C SER A 422 -50.24 -13.20 -42.98
N GLY A 423 -50.50 -13.70 -41.77
CA GLY A 423 -49.54 -14.42 -40.94
C GLY A 423 -48.66 -13.55 -40.04
N VAL A 424 -48.87 -12.22 -40.00
CA VAL A 424 -48.18 -11.31 -39.08
C VAL A 424 -48.92 -11.21 -37.75
N TYR A 425 -48.19 -10.96 -36.67
CA TYR A 425 -48.76 -10.85 -35.32
C TYR A 425 -48.82 -9.40 -34.90
N GLY A 426 -50.00 -8.85 -34.61
CA GLY A 426 -50.10 -7.54 -34.00
C GLY A 426 -50.14 -7.59 -32.49
N TYR A 427 -49.77 -6.47 -31.89
CA TYR A 427 -49.79 -6.26 -30.46
C TYR A 427 -50.10 -4.80 -30.14
N VAL A 428 -50.59 -4.57 -28.91
CA VAL A 428 -50.73 -3.25 -28.32
C VAL A 428 -50.12 -3.27 -26.93
N MET A 429 -49.29 -2.27 -26.64
CA MET A 429 -48.67 -2.07 -25.34
C MET A 429 -49.00 -0.68 -24.79
N GLY A 430 -49.17 -0.61 -23.48
CA GLY A 430 -49.33 0.62 -22.74
C GLY A 430 -48.17 0.78 -21.78
N CYS A 431 -47.66 2.00 -21.67
CA CYS A 431 -46.48 2.30 -20.87
C CYS A 431 -46.67 3.58 -20.08
N ASN A 432 -46.07 3.62 -18.89
CA ASN A 432 -45.85 4.84 -18.14
C ASN A 432 -44.34 5.15 -18.12
N THR A 433 -43.98 6.42 -18.20
CA THR A 433 -42.59 6.86 -18.14
C THR A 433 -42.46 7.97 -17.10
N THR A 434 -41.55 7.78 -16.16
CA THR A 434 -41.19 8.77 -15.15
C THR A 434 -39.79 9.30 -15.43
N ILE A 435 -39.63 10.62 -15.41
CA ILE A 435 -38.34 11.31 -15.50
C ILE A 435 -37.82 11.62 -14.09
N TYR A 436 -36.53 11.44 -13.87
CA TYR A 436 -35.88 11.61 -12.58
C TYR A 436 -34.71 12.59 -12.65
N ASP A 437 -34.56 13.38 -11.59
CA ASP A 437 -33.33 14.06 -11.23
C ASP A 437 -32.46 13.03 -10.50
N VAL A 438 -31.28 12.76 -11.05
CA VAL A 438 -30.41 11.66 -10.60
C VAL A 438 -29.14 12.25 -10.01
N ILE A 439 -28.81 11.86 -8.78
CA ILE A 439 -27.48 12.05 -8.20
C ILE A 439 -26.75 10.73 -8.32
N TYR A 440 -25.55 10.74 -8.89
CA TYR A 440 -24.76 9.52 -9.07
C TYR A 440 -23.29 9.73 -8.74
N GLY A 441 -22.69 8.69 -8.17
CA GLY A 441 -21.25 8.62 -7.90
C GLY A 441 -20.57 7.66 -8.87
N ASN A 442 -19.52 8.11 -9.55
CA ASN A 442 -18.65 7.24 -10.33
C ASN A 442 -17.28 7.18 -9.66
N ALA A 443 -16.83 5.98 -9.31
CA ALA A 443 -15.48 5.74 -8.81
C ALA A 443 -14.86 4.54 -9.51
N ASN A 444 -13.58 4.67 -9.88
CA ASN A 444 -12.83 3.62 -10.55
C ASN A 444 -13.53 3.10 -11.83
N HIS A 445 -14.10 4.02 -12.63
CA HIS A 445 -14.84 3.72 -13.86
C HIS A 445 -16.11 2.89 -13.66
N SER A 446 -16.67 2.89 -12.45
CA SER A 446 -17.90 2.17 -12.13
C SER A 446 -18.86 3.05 -11.32
N LEU A 447 -20.14 2.82 -11.50
CA LEU A 447 -21.20 3.48 -10.75
C LEU A 447 -21.23 2.93 -9.32
N VAL A 448 -20.93 3.78 -8.33
CA VAL A 448 -20.94 3.41 -6.90
C VAL A 448 -22.36 3.43 -6.35
N TYR A 449 -23.13 4.46 -6.72
CA TYR A 449 -24.52 4.60 -6.30
C TYR A 449 -25.27 5.49 -7.29
N LEU A 450 -26.60 5.33 -7.29
CA LEU A 450 -27.53 6.13 -8.07
C LEU A 450 -28.76 6.43 -7.21
N SER A 451 -29.08 7.71 -7.03
CA SER A 451 -30.20 8.19 -6.23
C SER A 451 -31.17 8.97 -7.13
N PRO A 452 -32.28 8.35 -7.56
CA PRO A 452 -33.26 8.99 -8.44
C PRO A 452 -34.37 9.68 -7.63
N THR A 453 -34.69 10.93 -7.96
CA THR A 453 -35.82 11.70 -7.42
C THR A 453 -36.72 12.12 -8.56
N ALA A 454 -38.04 11.89 -8.49
CA ALA A 454 -38.94 12.23 -9.60
C ALA A 454 -38.87 13.73 -9.92
N SER A 455 -38.57 14.07 -11.17
CA SER A 455 -38.46 15.45 -11.62
C SER A 455 -39.84 16.14 -11.64
N ASN A 456 -39.84 17.47 -11.74
CA ASN A 456 -41.09 18.20 -11.94
C ASN A 456 -41.66 18.00 -13.36
N THR A 457 -42.94 18.36 -13.55
CA THR A 457 -43.62 18.31 -14.84
C THR A 457 -42.93 19.09 -15.95
N SER A 458 -42.31 20.23 -15.62
CA SER A 458 -41.63 21.06 -16.62
C SER A 458 -40.40 20.36 -17.21
N VAL A 459 -39.65 19.63 -16.39
CA VAL A 459 -38.52 18.80 -16.85
C VAL A 459 -39.03 17.63 -17.68
N SER A 460 -40.05 16.92 -17.20
CA SER A 460 -40.64 15.79 -17.91
C SER A 460 -41.12 16.16 -19.32
N ASN A 461 -41.73 17.35 -19.45
CA ASN A 461 -42.19 17.86 -20.75
C ASN A 461 -41.06 18.05 -21.76
N ILE A 462 -39.82 18.32 -21.35
CA ILE A 462 -38.67 18.40 -22.28
C ILE A 462 -38.52 17.07 -23.03
N PHE A 463 -38.50 15.97 -22.28
CA PHE A 463 -38.28 14.63 -22.78
C PHE A 463 -39.50 14.09 -23.53
N GLN A 464 -40.69 14.30 -22.98
CA GLN A 464 -41.95 13.87 -23.59
C GLN A 464 -42.22 14.60 -24.92
N THR A 465 -41.91 15.89 -25.01
CA THR A 465 -42.15 16.65 -26.25
C THR A 465 -41.17 16.27 -27.35
N SER A 466 -39.91 15.99 -27.00
CA SER A 466 -38.92 15.46 -27.95
C SER A 466 -39.37 14.17 -28.63
N ILE A 467 -39.99 13.26 -27.89
CA ILE A 467 -40.44 11.97 -28.45
C ILE A 467 -41.82 12.04 -29.12
N SER A 468 -42.75 12.87 -28.62
CA SER A 468 -44.11 12.96 -29.18
C SER A 468 -44.21 13.78 -30.46
N GLN A 469 -43.26 14.68 -30.71
CA GLN A 469 -43.22 15.59 -31.85
C GLN A 469 -42.10 15.26 -32.85
N THR A 470 -41.43 14.11 -32.71
CA THR A 470 -40.42 13.69 -33.69
C THR A 470 -40.59 12.21 -33.99
N VAL A 471 -40.13 11.79 -35.16
CA VAL A 471 -40.11 10.39 -35.60
C VAL A 471 -38.69 9.81 -35.61
N ASP A 472 -37.70 10.58 -35.17
CA ASP A 472 -36.28 10.21 -35.21
C ASP A 472 -35.95 8.97 -34.35
N TRP A 473 -36.86 8.60 -33.44
CA TRP A 473 -36.71 7.44 -32.55
C TRP A 473 -37.30 6.14 -33.07
N GLU A 474 -38.24 6.19 -34.02
CA GLU A 474 -38.96 5.00 -34.49
C GLU A 474 -38.02 3.89 -34.97
N PRO A 475 -36.95 4.16 -35.75
CA PRO A 475 -36.04 3.11 -36.20
C PRO A 475 -35.32 2.38 -35.06
N ALA A 476 -35.03 3.05 -33.95
CA ALA A 476 -34.38 2.43 -32.79
C ALA A 476 -35.34 1.45 -32.10
N ILE A 477 -36.60 1.84 -31.94
CA ILE A 477 -37.63 0.99 -31.35
C ILE A 477 -38.02 -0.16 -32.29
N GLU A 478 -38.13 0.07 -33.60
CA GLU A 478 -38.38 -1.00 -34.58
C GLU A 478 -37.29 -2.08 -34.55
N LEU A 479 -36.03 -1.67 -34.43
CA LEU A 479 -34.92 -2.60 -34.28
C LEU A 479 -35.06 -3.42 -33.00
N GLU A 480 -35.41 -2.77 -31.89
CA GLU A 480 -35.61 -3.46 -30.61
C GLU A 480 -36.83 -4.37 -30.62
N ILE A 481 -37.93 -4.02 -31.31
CA ILE A 481 -39.09 -4.92 -31.50
C ILE A 481 -38.64 -6.24 -32.14
N GLY A 482 -37.74 -6.17 -33.12
CA GLY A 482 -37.15 -7.35 -33.74
C GLY A 482 -36.31 -8.19 -32.79
N ALA A 483 -35.57 -7.55 -31.87
CA ALA A 483 -34.78 -8.25 -30.84
C ALA A 483 -35.67 -8.83 -29.73
N ALA A 484 -36.62 -8.05 -29.23
CA ALA A 484 -37.57 -8.40 -28.20
C ALA A 484 -38.48 -9.57 -28.60
N ALA A 485 -38.69 -9.79 -29.90
CA ALA A 485 -39.40 -10.94 -30.44
C ALA A 485 -38.87 -12.29 -29.92
N TYR A 486 -37.58 -12.36 -29.56
CA TYR A 486 -36.94 -13.57 -29.01
C TYR A 486 -37.18 -13.76 -27.50
N SER A 487 -37.96 -12.88 -26.86
CA SER A 487 -38.34 -13.01 -25.46
C SER A 487 -39.21 -14.25 -25.22
N SER A 488 -39.06 -14.87 -24.05
CA SER A 488 -39.84 -16.05 -23.68
C SER A 488 -41.30 -15.74 -23.32
N THR A 489 -41.58 -14.53 -22.85
CA THR A 489 -42.90 -14.08 -22.39
C THR A 489 -43.28 -12.73 -23.01
N GLY A 490 -44.58 -12.43 -23.08
CA GLY A 490 -45.05 -11.11 -23.53
C GLY A 490 -44.60 -9.97 -22.61
N GLN A 491 -44.44 -10.22 -21.31
CA GLN A 491 -43.90 -9.20 -20.40
C GLN A 491 -42.40 -8.96 -20.66
N GLY A 492 -41.61 -10.01 -20.92
CA GLY A 492 -40.20 -9.84 -21.28
C GLY A 492 -40.01 -9.03 -22.58
N PHE A 493 -40.95 -9.17 -23.53
CA PHE A 493 -41.01 -8.31 -24.72
C PHE A 493 -41.26 -6.85 -24.34
N ALA A 494 -42.26 -6.59 -23.48
CA ALA A 494 -42.57 -5.24 -23.02
C ALA A 494 -41.43 -4.60 -22.20
N ASP A 495 -40.73 -5.38 -21.37
CA ASP A 495 -39.62 -4.91 -20.54
C ASP A 495 -38.39 -4.50 -21.39
N GLN A 496 -38.09 -5.23 -22.46
CA GLN A 496 -37.03 -4.85 -23.41
C GLN A 496 -37.34 -3.54 -24.13
N LEU A 497 -38.58 -3.39 -24.61
CA LEU A 497 -39.02 -2.13 -25.23
C LEU A 497 -39.05 -0.98 -24.22
N ALA A 498 -39.41 -1.22 -22.97
CA ALA A 498 -39.36 -0.21 -21.93
C ALA A 498 -37.92 0.27 -21.68
N ALA A 499 -36.94 -0.64 -21.69
CA ALA A 499 -35.53 -0.31 -21.55
C ALA A 499 -35.01 0.53 -22.73
N GLU A 500 -35.30 0.12 -23.97
CA GLU A 500 -34.88 0.92 -25.13
C GLU A 500 -35.60 2.28 -25.19
N PHE A 501 -36.87 2.35 -24.79
CA PHE A 501 -37.58 3.63 -24.69
C PHE A 501 -36.91 4.57 -23.68
N ASN A 502 -36.45 4.07 -22.52
CA ASN A 502 -35.67 4.87 -21.56
C ASN A 502 -34.40 5.44 -22.20
N ARG A 503 -33.72 4.63 -23.01
CA ARG A 503 -32.48 5.04 -23.69
C ARG A 503 -32.75 6.12 -24.73
N VAL A 504 -33.71 5.87 -25.60
CA VAL A 504 -34.14 6.76 -26.67
C VAL A 504 -34.59 8.10 -26.11
N ILE A 505 -35.46 8.09 -25.09
CA ILE A 505 -36.02 9.34 -24.56
C ILE A 505 -34.94 10.20 -23.90
N MET A 506 -34.02 9.58 -23.15
CA MET A 506 -32.87 10.28 -22.56
C MET A 506 -31.97 10.88 -23.64
N ALA A 507 -31.71 10.14 -24.71
CA ALA A 507 -30.91 10.61 -25.83
C ALA A 507 -31.57 11.80 -26.55
N LEU A 508 -32.86 11.71 -26.88
CA LEU A 508 -33.56 12.78 -27.58
C LEU A 508 -33.66 14.07 -26.75
N GLY A 509 -33.82 13.96 -25.43
CA GLY A 509 -33.85 15.09 -24.51
C GLY A 509 -32.48 15.74 -24.25
N ALA A 510 -31.36 15.08 -24.58
CA ALA A 510 -30.01 15.56 -24.27
C ALA A 510 -29.68 16.93 -24.87
N GLY A 511 -30.31 17.30 -26.00
CA GLY A 511 -30.14 18.60 -26.65
C GLY A 511 -30.62 19.80 -25.81
N ALA A 512 -31.46 19.58 -24.79
CA ALA A 512 -31.96 20.61 -23.89
C ALA A 512 -31.05 20.85 -22.66
N LEU A 513 -29.92 20.14 -22.58
CA LEU A 513 -29.00 20.15 -21.45
C LEU A 513 -27.71 20.91 -21.75
N GLU A 514 -27.06 21.37 -20.69
CA GLU A 514 -25.70 21.91 -20.69
C GLU A 514 -24.87 21.28 -19.58
N ALA A 515 -23.56 21.26 -19.78
CA ALA A 515 -22.63 20.73 -18.79
C ALA A 515 -22.56 21.68 -17.57
N ARG A 516 -22.44 21.09 -16.38
CA ARG A 516 -22.46 21.76 -15.07
C ARG A 516 -21.37 21.19 -14.17
N PRO A 517 -20.87 21.96 -13.20
CA PRO A 517 -19.86 21.48 -12.29
C PRO A 517 -20.36 20.27 -11.45
N ALA A 518 -19.48 19.30 -11.22
CA ALA A 518 -19.71 18.21 -10.27
C ALA A 518 -19.78 18.73 -8.83
N PHE A 519 -20.49 17.99 -7.96
CA PHE A 519 -20.52 18.26 -6.53
C PHE A 519 -19.18 17.96 -5.87
N ALA A 520 -18.58 16.84 -6.26
CA ALA A 520 -17.33 16.37 -5.72
C ALA A 520 -16.48 15.77 -6.83
N VAL A 521 -15.19 16.10 -6.82
CA VAL A 521 -14.20 15.48 -7.72
C VAL A 521 -12.94 15.17 -6.95
N GLN A 522 -12.44 13.96 -7.14
CA GLN A 522 -11.16 13.53 -6.61
C GLN A 522 -10.29 12.90 -7.71
N GLN A 523 -8.99 13.16 -7.62
CA GLN A 523 -7.97 12.56 -8.47
C GLN A 523 -7.46 11.29 -7.81
N ARG A 524 -7.50 10.19 -8.54
CA ARG A 524 -6.94 8.91 -8.13
C ARG A 524 -5.47 8.83 -8.52
N GLU A 525 -4.64 8.39 -7.58
CA GLU A 525 -3.22 8.14 -7.79
C GLU A 525 -2.87 6.74 -7.27
N SER A 526 -2.26 5.93 -8.14
CA SER A 526 -1.72 4.63 -7.77
C SER A 526 -0.21 4.72 -7.62
N LEU A 527 0.28 4.45 -6.43
CA LEU A 527 1.69 4.54 -6.05
C LEU A 527 2.18 3.16 -5.59
N LEU A 528 3.43 2.83 -5.93
CA LEU A 528 4.10 1.66 -5.36
C LEU A 528 4.78 2.07 -4.07
N VAL A 529 4.25 1.59 -2.94
CA VAL A 529 4.72 1.95 -1.60
C VAL A 529 5.16 0.72 -0.83
N SER A 530 6.06 0.91 0.12
CA SER A 530 6.44 -0.14 1.07
C SER A 530 5.43 -0.25 2.19
N ARG A 531 4.86 -1.44 2.37
CA ARG A 531 4.08 -1.79 3.56
C ARG A 531 5.03 -2.31 4.64
N VAL A 532 5.30 -1.50 5.66
CA VAL A 532 6.17 -1.81 6.80
C VAL A 532 5.32 -2.16 8.03
N PRO A 533 5.28 -3.42 8.48
CA PRO A 533 4.45 -3.80 9.62
C PRO A 533 4.98 -3.23 10.94
N MET A 534 4.08 -2.76 11.81
CA MET A 534 4.48 -2.06 13.03
C MET A 534 5.21 -2.97 14.03
N ALA A 535 4.76 -4.22 14.20
CA ALA A 535 5.33 -5.12 15.19
C ALA A 535 6.82 -5.50 14.91
N PRO A 536 7.20 -5.96 13.71
CA PRO A 536 8.60 -6.17 13.34
C PRO A 536 9.45 -4.89 13.44
N LEU A 537 8.90 -3.74 13.02
CA LEU A 537 9.56 -2.44 13.10
C LEU A 537 9.99 -2.12 14.54
N PHE A 538 9.04 -2.11 15.47
CA PHE A 538 9.33 -1.78 16.87
C PHE A 538 10.16 -2.87 17.57
N THR A 539 10.04 -4.13 17.16
CA THR A 539 10.88 -5.22 17.69
C THR A 539 12.35 -5.00 17.33
N LEU A 540 12.66 -4.67 16.07
CA LEU A 540 14.03 -4.39 15.64
C LEU A 540 14.63 -3.20 16.40
N VAL A 541 13.86 -2.11 16.53
CA VAL A 541 14.28 -0.91 17.27
C VAL A 541 14.54 -1.24 18.74
N ALA A 542 13.66 -1.99 19.40
CA ALA A 542 13.79 -2.37 20.79
C ALA A 542 15.03 -3.23 21.06
N VAL A 543 15.32 -4.21 20.20
CA VAL A 543 16.50 -5.07 20.35
C VAL A 543 17.79 -4.29 20.07
N ASN A 544 17.82 -3.43 19.05
CA ASN A 544 18.97 -2.54 18.82
C ASN A 544 19.23 -1.62 20.01
N PHE A 545 18.17 -1.04 20.58
CA PHE A 545 18.28 -0.17 21.75
C PHE A 545 18.78 -0.95 22.98
N LEU A 546 18.31 -2.18 23.18
CA LEU A 546 18.81 -3.08 24.24
C LEU A 546 20.31 -3.34 24.08
N TYR A 547 20.78 -3.58 22.84
CA TYR A 547 22.21 -3.76 22.54
C TYR A 547 23.03 -2.53 22.96
N VAL A 548 22.56 -1.34 22.60
CA VAL A 548 23.20 -0.05 22.93
C VAL A 548 23.22 0.19 24.44
N ILE A 549 22.12 -0.09 25.15
CA ILE A 549 22.05 0.01 26.62
C ILE A 549 23.09 -0.91 27.27
N CYS A 550 23.18 -2.17 26.83
CA CYS A 550 24.19 -3.09 27.34
C CYS A 550 25.60 -2.54 27.14
N GLY A 551 25.89 -1.98 25.97
CA GLY A 551 27.13 -1.26 25.67
C GLY A 551 27.46 -0.13 26.65
N LEU A 552 26.48 0.74 26.90
CA LEU A 552 26.61 1.87 27.85
C LEU A 552 26.87 1.39 29.27
N VAL A 553 26.16 0.36 29.72
CA VAL A 553 26.33 -0.23 31.06
C VAL A 553 27.73 -0.82 31.22
N PHE A 554 28.21 -1.60 30.25
CA PHE A 554 29.56 -2.17 30.30
C PHE A 554 30.65 -1.09 30.18
N ALA A 555 30.45 -0.05 29.37
CA ALA A 555 31.35 1.11 29.34
C ALA A 555 31.43 1.80 30.71
N GLY A 556 30.30 2.03 31.38
CA GLY A 556 30.25 2.58 32.73
C GLY A 556 31.00 1.71 33.75
N PHE A 557 30.83 0.39 33.68
CA PHE A 557 31.59 -0.55 34.52
C PHE A 557 33.09 -0.53 34.21
N ALA A 558 33.48 -0.46 32.94
CA ALA A 558 34.87 -0.37 32.51
C ALA A 558 35.52 0.92 33.04
N PHE A 559 34.88 2.08 32.88
CA PHE A 559 35.38 3.35 33.42
C PHE A 559 35.51 3.33 34.95
N ARG A 560 34.58 2.70 35.66
CA ARG A 560 34.68 2.54 37.12
C ARG A 560 35.81 1.59 37.52
N ALA A 561 36.08 0.56 36.73
CA ALA A 561 37.14 -0.41 36.96
C ALA A 561 38.54 0.16 36.66
N ALA A 562 38.67 1.00 35.64
CA ALA A 562 39.94 1.58 35.17
C ALA A 562 40.53 2.70 36.06
N ARG A 563 39.92 3.05 37.20
CA ARG A 563 40.41 4.12 38.11
C ARG A 563 41.55 3.70 39.07
N ARG A 564 42.05 2.46 39.03
CA ARG A 564 43.10 1.89 39.93
C ARG A 564 44.13 1.09 39.09
N GLU A 565 45.10 0.39 39.69
CA GLU A 565 46.14 -0.49 39.08
C GLU A 565 45.65 -1.61 38.11
N VAL A 566 44.37 -1.64 37.78
CA VAL A 566 43.71 -2.62 36.89
C VAL A 566 44.20 -2.57 35.42
N PRO A 567 44.60 -1.42 34.83
CA PRO A 567 45.12 -1.32 33.46
C PRO A 567 46.33 -2.20 33.16
N ASP A 568 47.32 -2.26 34.06
CA ASP A 568 48.53 -3.09 33.87
C ASP A 568 48.17 -4.58 33.93
N ILE A 569 47.30 -4.95 34.88
CA ILE A 569 46.83 -6.34 35.01
C ILE A 569 46.01 -6.74 33.80
N HIS A 570 45.13 -5.88 33.30
CA HIS A 570 44.34 -6.14 32.08
C HIS A 570 45.24 -6.37 30.86
N ALA A 571 46.30 -5.57 30.70
CA ALA A 571 47.30 -5.76 29.64
C ALA A 571 48.04 -7.10 29.76
N ARG A 572 48.36 -7.52 31.00
CA ARG A 572 48.95 -8.85 31.29
C ARG A 572 47.95 -10.01 31.17
N PHE A 573 46.65 -9.72 31.18
CA PHE A 573 45.56 -10.70 31.19
C PHE A 573 45.06 -11.10 29.78
N GLY A 574 45.92 -10.94 28.77
CA GLY A 574 45.70 -11.38 27.38
C GLY A 574 46.73 -12.40 26.91
N ILE A 575 46.53 -12.94 25.71
CA ILE A 575 47.48 -13.90 25.10
C ILE A 575 48.85 -13.23 24.93
N SER A 576 48.88 -12.00 24.43
CA SER A 576 50.13 -11.23 24.29
C SER A 576 50.84 -11.01 25.62
N GLY A 577 50.10 -10.72 26.70
CA GLY A 577 50.66 -10.59 28.04
C GLY A 577 51.25 -11.90 28.58
N LEU A 578 50.61 -13.04 28.31
CA LEU A 578 51.14 -14.37 28.66
C LEU A 578 52.39 -14.74 27.85
N VAL A 579 52.41 -14.39 26.56
CA VAL A 579 53.56 -14.59 25.67
C VAL A 579 54.74 -13.73 26.13
N ALA A 580 54.49 -12.45 26.44
CA ALA A 580 55.52 -11.57 26.99
C ALA A 580 56.08 -12.12 28.32
N ASP A 581 55.20 -12.55 29.25
CA ASP A 581 55.65 -13.10 30.54
C ASP A 581 56.46 -14.41 30.39
N ARG A 582 56.19 -15.21 29.35
CA ARG A 582 56.85 -16.50 29.12
C ARG A 582 58.18 -16.38 28.36
N PHE A 583 58.32 -15.43 27.44
CA PHE A 583 59.43 -15.38 26.49
C PHE A 583 60.37 -14.17 26.66
N GLU A 584 59.93 -13.09 27.31
CA GLU A 584 60.73 -11.88 27.56
C GLU A 584 61.51 -11.98 28.89
N ASN A 585 62.57 -11.17 29.07
CA ASN A 585 63.42 -11.27 30.25
C ASN A 585 62.75 -10.79 31.55
N PRO A 586 62.97 -11.45 32.70
CA PRO A 586 62.44 -11.00 33.99
C PRO A 586 62.91 -9.58 34.39
N GLY A 587 64.07 -9.15 33.90
CA GLY A 587 64.70 -7.87 34.20
C GLY A 587 64.16 -6.67 33.40
N SER A 588 63.39 -6.89 32.33
CA SER A 588 62.75 -5.83 31.53
C SER A 588 61.35 -5.47 32.03
N ARG A 589 60.90 -6.08 33.15
CA ARG A 589 59.58 -5.84 33.75
C ARG A 589 59.49 -4.44 34.35
N HIS A 590 58.97 -3.48 33.57
CA HIS A 590 58.62 -2.14 34.02
C HIS A 590 57.10 -1.93 34.11
N ASN A 591 56.67 -0.83 34.73
CA ASN A 591 55.27 -0.44 34.76
C ASN A 591 54.86 0.01 33.33
N THR A 592 54.12 -0.83 32.63
CA THR A 592 53.79 -0.67 31.20
C THR A 592 52.38 -0.11 31.01
N ASN A 593 52.24 0.91 30.17
CA ASN A 593 50.95 1.55 29.88
C ASN A 593 50.27 0.96 28.63
N SER A 594 50.92 0.03 27.94
CA SER A 594 50.38 -0.71 26.81
C SER A 594 50.94 -2.13 26.75
N VAL A 595 50.26 -3.03 26.05
CA VAL A 595 50.71 -4.42 25.83
C VAL A 595 51.97 -4.44 24.96
N ASP A 596 52.08 -3.52 24.00
CA ASP A 596 53.20 -3.45 23.07
C ASP A 596 54.51 -3.11 23.80
N GLU A 597 54.46 -2.26 24.83
CA GLU A 597 55.60 -1.92 25.70
C GLU A 597 56.15 -3.12 26.49
N MET A 598 55.45 -4.26 26.53
CA MET A 598 55.93 -5.48 27.21
C MET A 598 56.93 -6.27 26.36
N PHE A 599 57.05 -5.98 25.06
CA PHE A 599 57.96 -6.67 24.15
C PHE A 599 59.24 -5.87 23.95
N GLU A 600 60.41 -6.53 24.08
CA GLU A 600 61.72 -5.91 23.88
C GLU A 600 61.88 -5.30 22.47
N GLU A 601 61.17 -5.84 21.48
CA GLU A 601 61.11 -5.33 20.11
C GLU A 601 60.55 -3.90 20.04
N TYR A 602 59.56 -3.57 20.85
CA TYR A 602 58.97 -2.21 20.89
C TYR A 602 59.97 -1.17 21.40
N ALA A 603 60.87 -1.58 22.31
CA ALA A 603 61.98 -0.76 22.79
C ALA A 603 63.17 -0.70 21.82
N GLY A 604 63.07 -1.33 20.63
CA GLY A 604 64.13 -1.40 19.63
C GLY A 604 65.26 -2.37 20.00
N GLN A 605 65.05 -3.26 20.97
CA GLN A 605 66.03 -4.28 21.35
C GLN A 605 65.85 -5.58 20.55
N PRO A 606 66.92 -6.35 20.32
CA PRO A 606 66.82 -7.63 19.62
C PRO A 606 66.00 -8.64 20.46
N SER A 607 64.77 -8.92 20.02
CA SER A 607 63.88 -9.89 20.67
C SER A 607 64.23 -11.35 20.30
N ARG A 608 64.03 -12.25 21.26
CA ARG A 608 64.25 -13.70 21.10
C ARG A 608 63.32 -14.29 20.05
N ARG A 609 63.79 -15.30 19.31
CA ARG A 609 62.95 -16.06 18.37
C ARG A 609 62.36 -17.28 19.08
N VAL A 610 61.07 -17.55 18.87
CA VAL A 610 60.37 -18.68 19.48
C VAL A 610 60.33 -19.86 18.51
N ALA A 611 60.71 -21.05 18.98
CA ALA A 611 60.66 -22.31 18.24
C ALA A 611 59.92 -23.39 19.03
N ILE A 612 59.37 -24.38 18.32
CA ILE A 612 58.77 -25.59 18.90
C ILE A 612 59.66 -26.77 18.49
N GLU A 613 60.33 -27.40 19.46
CA GLU A 613 61.27 -28.50 19.24
C GLU A 613 60.84 -29.76 19.97
N GLN A 614 61.22 -30.93 19.44
CA GLN A 614 61.04 -32.20 20.13
C GLN A 614 61.94 -32.24 21.38
N GLY A 615 61.35 -32.55 22.53
CA GLY A 615 62.03 -32.70 23.80
C GLY A 615 62.93 -33.94 23.84
N GLU A 616 63.80 -33.99 24.85
CA GLU A 616 64.77 -35.08 25.04
C GLU A 616 64.09 -36.44 25.30
N GLU A 617 62.88 -36.42 25.85
CA GLU A 617 61.98 -37.56 25.91
C GLU A 617 61.15 -37.64 24.61
N GLY A 618 61.46 -38.65 23.79
CA GLY A 618 60.92 -38.79 22.44
C GLY A 618 59.39 -38.64 22.36
N GLY A 619 58.94 -37.65 21.59
CA GLY A 619 57.53 -37.47 21.19
C GLY A 619 56.82 -36.26 21.79
N VAL A 620 57.42 -35.57 22.75
CA VAL A 620 56.85 -34.34 23.33
C VAL A 620 57.44 -33.11 22.64
N TYR A 621 56.60 -32.18 22.19
CA TYR A 621 57.05 -30.90 21.64
C TYR A 621 57.05 -29.83 22.73
N THR A 622 58.12 -29.04 22.82
CA THR A 622 58.30 -27.99 23.84
C THR A 622 58.66 -26.66 23.19
N TYR A 623 58.22 -25.55 23.81
CA TYR A 623 58.62 -24.20 23.39
C TYR A 623 60.05 -23.90 23.84
N LYS A 624 60.90 -23.40 22.93
CA LYS A 624 62.25 -22.90 23.22
C LYS A 624 62.46 -21.51 22.60
N THR A 625 63.39 -20.74 23.17
CA THR A 625 63.78 -19.41 22.69
C THR A 625 65.21 -19.41 22.16
N TRP A 626 65.46 -18.64 21.10
CA TRP A 626 66.77 -18.47 20.49
C TRP A 626 67.25 -17.02 20.58
N GLU A 627 68.47 -16.80 21.08
CA GLU A 627 69.13 -15.48 21.08
C GLU A 627 69.95 -15.31 19.79
N THR A 628 69.62 -14.28 19.01
CA THR A 628 70.28 -13.96 17.74
C THR A 628 71.75 -13.55 17.90
N ASP A 629 72.14 -12.97 19.04
CA ASP A 629 73.48 -12.39 19.22
C ASP A 629 74.53 -13.37 19.79
N LYS A 630 74.15 -14.60 20.18
CA LYS A 630 75.09 -15.52 20.86
C LYS A 630 75.13 -16.95 20.35
N GLY A 631 74.25 -17.38 19.44
CA GLY A 631 74.24 -18.77 18.94
C GLY A 631 74.20 -19.83 20.06
N LYS A 632 73.71 -19.46 21.25
CA LYS A 632 73.69 -20.31 22.45
C LYS A 632 72.25 -20.50 22.91
N TYR A 633 71.96 -21.74 23.24
CA TYR A 633 70.71 -22.18 23.82
C TYR A 633 70.57 -21.65 25.25
N THR A 634 69.43 -21.06 25.56
CA THR A 634 68.93 -20.95 26.92
C THR A 634 67.66 -21.77 27.00
N ALA A 635 67.73 -22.93 27.65
CA ALA A 635 66.53 -23.64 28.05
C ALA A 635 65.74 -22.72 28.99
N VAL A 636 64.43 -22.66 28.80
CA VAL A 636 63.58 -21.88 29.70
C VAL A 636 63.42 -22.69 30.99
N ASP A 637 64.25 -22.41 31.99
CA ASP A 637 64.14 -23.04 33.30
C ASP A 637 62.74 -22.78 33.88
N VAL A 638 61.96 -23.85 33.99
CA VAL A 638 60.75 -23.87 34.82
C VAL A 638 61.26 -24.08 36.23
N HIS A 639 61.29 -23.04 37.05
CA HIS A 639 61.49 -23.22 38.47
C HIS A 639 60.35 -24.09 39.02
N GLU A 640 60.68 -25.32 39.42
CA GLU A 640 59.85 -26.06 40.37
C GLU A 640 59.84 -25.28 41.68
N SER A 641 58.65 -24.77 42.03
CA SER A 641 58.33 -24.20 43.34
C SER A 641 57.40 -25.15 44.09
#